data_AF-A0A0Q6T4C9-F1
#
_entry.id   AF-A0A0Q6T4C9-F1
#
_cell.length_a   1.000
_cell.length_b   1.000
_cell.length_c   1.000
_cell.angle_alpha   90.00
_cell.angle_beta   90.00
_cell.angle_gamma   90.00
#
_symmetry.space_group_name_H-M   'P 1'
#
loop_
_entity.id
_entity.type
_entity.pdbx_description
1 polymer ?
#
loop_
_entity_poly.entity_id
_entity_poly.type
_entity_poly.pdbx_seq_one_letter_code
_entity_poly.pdbx_strand_id
1 'polypeptide(L)'
;MDRFIRRADPRTLSVRDLLEARDQYHVHIANLPTVIGTAMGRYRIRLDDPNYADEHAEQTGKELGPRTLDNSNFRPWSWPCVLVFVTEWLDRKTLSRHPELAVPPVLYLPDGRQVRTCPVLVQRRVANLPPADTALYAADKFGPNFQVHVADQGATRMGVASAIVEDGACAFALVSRHVTSGTEPGAPVFALPRGKKVGIGHITSRSVDALPLADIYPGFAGRDTRLTLDAALVKLDSIGSTNSQYLGVGGFGPVIDLSSDKMSLNLIGCPLFTELPGGIRTEGCVHGLFYRHASVGGVDALAEFLIGPRRPGQTVQTRPGDSGAVWFWDEVADRTAKDQGAPAPVNFRPLAVQWGGHGFGALHSNRATEFALATGFSSLCKALNVELVEDWRSGQSRYWGKVGHYNIGYAACFALQTAKAKAVFKANATAIGVSDEDITAGNLPGATQTSKFIALADVPDLVWRSTRGKDKANHFADMDEPGRGPTFQGRTLIQLWQQDSASRDPQVWDQFYSSIDPARKPAQRGALPFRVAELYKVMVQAAAAKQLDAYVCAAGVLAHYIGDACQPLHVSHLHHGQADDADDDKVHAVYEDDMLNQAADEVVVGVKQRVGAAAKRPLFKGSMAAADAVVQLMRRTIEELPPEEVLEVYRRVHGRGQSAAMWAALGERTMNRMADGAVTLATVWQSAWKEGKGEQNFTAATCKLPVPTARLKKLYDTKGFAESHWLHEMTLAGLA
;
A
#
# COMPACT_ATOMS: atom_id res chain seq x y z
N MET A 1 -62.28 -4.14 -13.70
CA MET A 1 -61.82 -5.27 -12.86
C MET A 1 -60.29 -5.23 -12.77
N ASP A 2 -59.71 -4.22 -12.12
CA ASP A 2 -58.25 -3.96 -12.23
C ASP A 2 -57.64 -3.48 -10.90
N ARG A 3 -58.41 -3.48 -9.80
CA ARG A 3 -58.02 -2.93 -8.49
C ARG A 3 -57.32 -3.93 -7.56
N PHE A 4 -57.30 -5.21 -7.93
CA PHE A 4 -56.70 -6.30 -7.14
C PHE A 4 -55.59 -7.05 -7.89
N ILE A 5 -55.24 -6.61 -9.10
CA ILE A 5 -54.08 -7.12 -9.82
C ILE A 5 -52.90 -6.26 -9.38
N ARG A 6 -51.97 -6.85 -8.62
CA ARG A 6 -50.69 -6.20 -8.28
C ARG A 6 -49.89 -6.04 -9.57
N ARG A 7 -50.05 -4.90 -10.26
CA ARG A 7 -49.15 -4.51 -11.34
C ARG A 7 -47.84 -4.06 -10.70
N ALA A 8 -46.92 -5.00 -10.51
CA ALA A 8 -45.55 -4.64 -10.18
C ALA A 8 -45.01 -3.74 -11.30
N ASP A 9 -44.51 -2.54 -10.97
CA ASP A 9 -43.86 -1.68 -11.98
C ASP A 9 -42.59 -2.41 -12.45
N PRO A 10 -42.51 -2.87 -13.72
CA PRO A 10 -41.34 -3.61 -14.19
C PRO A 10 -40.05 -2.78 -14.12
N ARG A 11 -40.15 -1.44 -14.01
CA ARG A 11 -39.01 -0.54 -13.86
C ARG A 11 -38.36 -0.60 -12.47
N THR A 12 -39.02 -1.20 -11.47
CA THR A 12 -38.51 -1.30 -10.08
C THR A 12 -37.88 -2.67 -9.77
N LEU A 13 -37.71 -3.54 -10.77
CA LEU A 13 -37.09 -4.85 -10.56
C LEU A 13 -35.60 -4.72 -10.24
N SER A 14 -35.17 -5.47 -9.23
CA SER A 14 -33.79 -5.60 -8.76
C SER A 14 -33.07 -6.75 -9.46
N VAL A 15 -31.74 -6.81 -9.29
CA VAL A 15 -30.92 -7.95 -9.75
C VAL A 15 -31.41 -9.26 -9.14
N ARG A 16 -31.83 -9.24 -7.86
CA ARG A 16 -32.36 -10.41 -7.16
C ARG A 16 -33.61 -10.96 -7.84
N ASP A 17 -34.53 -10.09 -8.26
CA ASP A 17 -35.76 -10.49 -8.95
C ASP A 17 -35.44 -11.16 -10.31
N LEU A 18 -34.46 -10.64 -11.05
CA LEU A 18 -34.05 -11.22 -12.33
C LEU A 18 -33.36 -12.58 -12.14
N LEU A 19 -32.52 -12.73 -11.11
CA LEU A 19 -31.86 -13.99 -10.78
C LEU A 19 -32.88 -15.06 -10.35
N GLU A 20 -33.89 -14.70 -9.57
CA GLU A 20 -34.98 -15.60 -9.19
C GLU A 20 -35.78 -16.06 -10.40
N ALA A 21 -36.11 -15.15 -11.33
CA ALA A 21 -36.77 -15.51 -12.58
C ALA A 21 -35.91 -16.40 -13.46
N ARG A 22 -34.60 -16.13 -13.56
CA ARG A 22 -33.68 -17.02 -14.28
C ARG A 22 -33.62 -18.40 -13.63
N ASP A 23 -33.54 -18.49 -12.31
CA ASP A 23 -33.46 -19.77 -11.57
C ASP A 23 -34.74 -20.60 -11.72
N GLN A 24 -35.92 -19.97 -11.62
CA GLN A 24 -37.19 -20.67 -11.79
C GLN A 24 -37.37 -21.21 -13.22
N TYR A 25 -36.91 -20.45 -14.21
CA TYR A 25 -36.98 -20.82 -15.62
C TYR A 25 -35.70 -21.48 -16.14
N HIS A 26 -34.77 -21.86 -15.26
CA HIS A 26 -33.48 -22.41 -15.63
C HIS A 26 -33.66 -23.63 -16.55
N VAL A 27 -34.47 -24.61 -16.15
CA VAL A 27 -34.70 -25.84 -16.95
C VAL A 27 -35.29 -25.55 -18.33
N HIS A 28 -36.12 -24.51 -18.47
CA HIS A 28 -36.67 -24.13 -19.78
C HIS A 28 -35.61 -23.42 -20.63
N ILE A 29 -35.13 -22.26 -20.17
CA ILE A 29 -34.30 -21.36 -20.97
C ILE A 29 -32.90 -21.94 -21.20
N ALA A 30 -32.33 -22.60 -20.19
CA ALA A 30 -30.98 -23.14 -20.26
C ALA A 30 -30.84 -24.29 -21.27
N ASN A 31 -31.92 -25.05 -21.48
CA ASN A 31 -31.97 -26.24 -22.33
C ASN A 31 -32.48 -25.97 -23.75
N LEU A 32 -32.87 -24.73 -24.07
CA LEU A 32 -33.24 -24.38 -25.43
C LEU A 32 -32.00 -24.52 -26.35
N PRO A 33 -32.10 -25.25 -27.48
CA PRO A 33 -30.94 -25.57 -28.33
C PRO A 33 -30.30 -24.33 -28.97
N THR A 34 -31.08 -23.26 -29.13
CA THR A 34 -30.61 -22.00 -29.69
C THR A 34 -29.95 -21.11 -28.64
N VAL A 35 -30.13 -21.35 -27.33
CA VAL A 35 -29.66 -20.46 -26.27
C VAL A 35 -28.25 -20.85 -25.84
N ILE A 36 -27.31 -19.92 -25.99
CA ILE A 36 -25.89 -20.15 -25.65
C ILE A 36 -25.44 -19.41 -24.39
N GLY A 37 -26.24 -18.48 -23.89
CA GLY A 37 -25.90 -17.70 -22.71
C GLY A 37 -27.08 -16.88 -22.22
N THR A 38 -27.04 -16.49 -20.95
CA THR A 38 -28.00 -15.55 -20.36
C THR A 38 -27.27 -14.57 -19.46
N ALA A 39 -27.79 -13.35 -19.30
CA ALA A 39 -27.25 -12.36 -18.36
C ALA A 39 -28.37 -11.50 -17.77
N MET A 40 -28.15 -10.97 -16.57
CA MET A 40 -29.04 -9.98 -15.97
C MET A 40 -28.68 -8.61 -16.54
N GLY A 41 -29.66 -7.88 -17.08
CA GLY A 41 -29.35 -6.62 -17.72
C GLY A 41 -30.57 -5.77 -18.02
N ARG A 42 -30.40 -4.87 -18.99
CA ARG A 42 -31.46 -4.00 -19.50
C ARG A 42 -31.80 -4.35 -20.93
N TYR A 43 -33.07 -4.21 -21.27
CA TYR A 43 -33.60 -4.52 -22.59
C TYR A 43 -32.88 -3.72 -23.66
N ARG A 44 -32.35 -4.41 -24.68
CA ARG A 44 -31.67 -3.75 -25.78
C ARG A 44 -32.69 -3.31 -26.83
N ILE A 45 -32.72 -2.00 -27.05
CA ILE A 45 -33.59 -1.33 -28.03
C ILE A 45 -32.80 -1.23 -29.34
N ARG A 46 -33.45 -1.52 -30.48
CA ARG A 46 -32.77 -1.45 -31.79
C ARG A 46 -32.46 0.00 -32.14
N LEU A 47 -31.33 0.26 -32.79
CA LEU A 47 -30.85 1.61 -33.08
C LEU A 47 -31.81 2.40 -33.99
N ASP A 48 -32.56 1.69 -34.83
CA ASP A 48 -33.54 2.22 -35.77
C ASP A 48 -34.97 2.31 -35.21
N ASP A 49 -35.19 1.82 -33.99
CA ASP A 49 -36.48 1.92 -33.30
C ASP A 49 -36.67 3.36 -32.80
N PRO A 50 -37.82 4.04 -33.07
CA PRO A 50 -38.03 5.40 -32.60
C PRO A 50 -37.81 5.59 -31.09
N ASN A 51 -38.14 4.57 -30.30
CA ASN A 51 -37.97 4.62 -28.84
C ASN A 51 -36.52 4.50 -28.35
N TYR A 52 -35.56 4.34 -29.27
CA TYR A 52 -34.13 4.42 -28.98
C TYR A 52 -33.64 5.86 -28.76
N ALA A 53 -34.26 6.81 -29.45
CA ALA A 53 -33.95 8.23 -29.37
C ALA A 53 -34.84 8.96 -28.34
N ASP A 54 -36.10 8.56 -28.22
CA ASP A 54 -37.10 9.18 -27.34
C ASP A 54 -37.93 8.11 -26.61
N GLU A 55 -37.90 8.09 -25.27
CA GLU A 55 -38.64 7.12 -24.43
C GLU A 55 -40.15 7.09 -24.75
N HIS A 56 -40.72 8.20 -25.24
CA HIS A 56 -42.15 8.35 -25.48
C HIS A 56 -42.57 8.04 -26.91
N ALA A 57 -41.64 7.72 -27.81
CA ALA A 57 -41.97 7.44 -29.19
C ALA A 57 -42.79 6.14 -29.33
N GLU A 58 -43.87 6.21 -30.10
CA GLU A 58 -44.74 5.05 -30.36
C GLU A 58 -44.04 4.03 -31.26
N GLN A 59 -44.21 2.74 -30.92
CA GLN A 59 -43.76 1.64 -31.76
C GLN A 59 -44.55 1.61 -33.06
N THR A 60 -43.86 1.57 -34.20
CA THR A 60 -44.46 1.66 -35.54
C THR A 60 -45.28 0.44 -35.98
N GLY A 61 -45.43 -0.58 -35.13
CA GLY A 61 -46.17 -1.82 -35.41
C GLY A 61 -45.53 -2.73 -36.46
N LYS A 62 -44.40 -2.34 -37.06
CA LYS A 62 -43.65 -3.17 -38.01
C LYS A 62 -43.05 -4.38 -37.29
N GLU A 63 -43.04 -5.52 -37.98
CA GLU A 63 -42.33 -6.71 -37.50
C GLU A 63 -40.83 -6.41 -37.47
N LEU A 64 -40.28 -6.34 -36.26
CA LEU A 64 -38.87 -6.02 -36.05
C LEU A 64 -38.03 -7.27 -36.28
N GLY A 65 -37.09 -7.19 -37.23
CA GLY A 65 -36.14 -8.26 -37.56
C GLY A 65 -35.22 -8.64 -36.38
N PRO A 66 -34.20 -9.49 -36.60
CA PRO A 66 -33.35 -9.97 -35.52
C PRO A 66 -32.69 -8.83 -34.75
N ARG A 67 -32.69 -8.95 -33.42
CA ARG A 67 -31.92 -8.06 -32.55
C ARG A 67 -30.51 -8.61 -32.40
N THR A 68 -29.49 -7.80 -32.63
CA THR A 68 -28.09 -8.17 -32.55
C THR A 68 -27.33 -7.20 -31.64
N LEU A 69 -26.09 -7.52 -31.30
CA LEU A 69 -25.24 -6.59 -30.53
C LEU A 69 -24.89 -5.31 -31.32
N ASP A 70 -24.83 -5.40 -32.65
CA ASP A 70 -24.49 -4.29 -33.54
C ASP A 70 -25.66 -3.34 -33.81
N ASN A 71 -26.88 -3.87 -33.90
CA ASN A 71 -28.06 -3.10 -34.25
C ASN A 71 -28.92 -2.72 -33.04
N SER A 72 -28.45 -2.96 -31.81
CA SER A 72 -29.21 -2.62 -30.61
C SER A 72 -28.32 -2.21 -29.44
N ASN A 73 -28.85 -1.38 -28.55
CA ASN A 73 -28.19 -1.00 -27.31
C ASN A 73 -29.20 -0.72 -26.19
N PHE A 74 -28.75 -0.64 -24.94
CA PHE A 74 -29.60 -0.24 -23.82
C PHE A 74 -29.64 1.28 -23.63
N ARG A 75 -30.66 1.75 -22.92
CA ARG A 75 -30.92 3.14 -22.55
C ARG A 75 -31.25 3.25 -21.07
N PRO A 76 -31.16 4.45 -20.46
CA PRO A 76 -31.60 4.66 -19.08
C PRO A 76 -33.04 4.19 -18.81
N TRP A 77 -33.93 4.33 -19.81
CA TRP A 77 -35.33 3.87 -19.76
C TRP A 77 -35.55 2.41 -20.18
N SER A 78 -34.50 1.68 -20.58
CA SER A 78 -34.62 0.27 -20.91
C SER A 78 -35.08 -0.55 -19.70
N TRP A 79 -36.07 -1.41 -19.91
CA TRP A 79 -36.62 -2.27 -18.86
C TRP A 79 -35.57 -3.27 -18.33
N PRO A 80 -35.57 -3.56 -17.02
CA PRO A 80 -34.91 -4.74 -16.46
C PRO A 80 -35.33 -6.02 -17.18
N CYS A 81 -34.37 -6.87 -17.56
CA CYS A 81 -34.65 -8.11 -18.26
C CYS A 81 -33.56 -9.18 -18.10
N VAL A 82 -33.91 -10.42 -18.38
CA VAL A 82 -32.95 -11.48 -18.69
C VAL A 82 -32.55 -11.37 -20.16
N LEU A 83 -31.30 -11.00 -20.42
CA LEU A 83 -30.69 -11.10 -21.75
C LEU A 83 -30.55 -12.59 -22.10
N VAL A 84 -30.99 -12.98 -23.30
CA VAL A 84 -30.93 -14.37 -23.77
C VAL A 84 -30.20 -14.39 -25.11
N PHE A 85 -28.97 -14.88 -25.11
CA PHE A 85 -28.12 -14.94 -26.30
C PHE A 85 -28.46 -16.18 -27.10
N VAL A 86 -28.92 -15.99 -28.35
CA VAL A 86 -29.36 -17.06 -29.24
C VAL A 86 -28.50 -17.15 -30.49
N THR A 87 -28.23 -18.36 -30.98
CA THR A 87 -27.49 -18.61 -32.24
C THR A 87 -28.35 -18.50 -33.48
N GLU A 88 -29.66 -18.59 -33.34
CA GLU A 88 -30.61 -18.58 -34.44
C GLU A 88 -31.83 -17.73 -34.08
N TRP A 89 -32.32 -16.97 -35.05
CA TRP A 89 -33.54 -16.18 -34.91
C TRP A 89 -34.71 -16.89 -35.58
N LEU A 90 -35.55 -17.52 -34.77
CA LEU A 90 -36.72 -18.25 -35.24
C LEU A 90 -37.86 -17.28 -35.58
N ASP A 91 -38.42 -17.40 -36.78
CA ASP A 91 -39.57 -16.59 -37.21
C ASP A 91 -40.87 -17.02 -36.50
N ARG A 92 -41.89 -16.15 -36.55
CA ARG A 92 -43.19 -16.42 -35.92
C ARG A 92 -43.84 -17.71 -36.44
N LYS A 93 -43.67 -18.04 -37.72
CA LYS A 93 -44.27 -19.21 -38.34
C LYS A 93 -43.68 -20.50 -37.78
N THR A 94 -42.36 -20.52 -37.56
CA THR A 94 -41.62 -21.62 -36.96
C THR A 94 -41.98 -21.78 -35.49
N LEU A 95 -41.99 -20.68 -34.73
CA LEU A 95 -42.40 -20.69 -33.31
C LEU A 95 -43.87 -21.09 -33.11
N SER A 96 -44.75 -20.79 -34.07
CA SER A 96 -46.15 -21.24 -34.01
C SER A 96 -46.30 -22.76 -34.19
N ARG A 97 -45.35 -23.40 -34.90
CA ARG A 97 -45.31 -24.86 -35.09
C ARG A 97 -44.54 -25.57 -33.98
N HIS A 98 -43.54 -24.90 -33.42
CA HIS A 98 -42.63 -25.38 -32.38
C HIS A 98 -42.61 -24.42 -31.19
N PRO A 99 -43.74 -24.26 -30.46
CA PRO A 99 -43.82 -23.35 -29.33
C PRO A 99 -42.84 -23.68 -28.20
N GLU A 100 -42.43 -24.95 -28.09
CA GLU A 100 -41.41 -25.44 -27.15
C GLU A 100 -40.03 -24.81 -27.37
N LEU A 101 -39.73 -24.30 -28.57
CA LEU A 101 -38.48 -23.63 -28.90
C LEU A 101 -38.48 -22.13 -28.57
N ALA A 102 -39.63 -21.60 -28.15
CA ALA A 102 -39.77 -20.17 -27.88
C ALA A 102 -39.05 -19.79 -26.58
N VAL A 103 -38.23 -18.74 -26.66
CA VAL A 103 -37.80 -17.99 -25.47
C VAL A 103 -39.03 -17.22 -24.96
N PRO A 104 -39.54 -17.48 -23.75
CA PRO A 104 -40.74 -16.81 -23.27
C PRO A 104 -40.51 -15.30 -23.17
N PRO A 105 -41.39 -14.44 -23.71
CA PRO A 105 -41.20 -12.99 -23.67
C PRO A 105 -41.32 -12.41 -22.25
N VAL A 106 -42.00 -13.14 -21.35
CA VAL A 106 -42.20 -12.81 -19.94
C VAL A 106 -42.06 -14.10 -19.12
N LEU A 107 -41.33 -14.00 -18.01
CA LEU A 107 -41.16 -15.01 -16.98
C LEU A 107 -42.05 -14.61 -15.80
N TYR A 108 -42.92 -15.52 -15.38
CA TYR A 108 -43.91 -15.29 -14.33
C TYR A 108 -43.47 -15.98 -13.04
N LEU A 109 -43.23 -15.20 -12.00
CA LEU A 109 -42.90 -15.69 -10.67
C LEU A 109 -44.18 -16.10 -9.89
N PRO A 110 -44.12 -17.04 -8.93
CA PRO A 110 -45.29 -17.51 -8.19
C PRO A 110 -46.02 -16.41 -7.40
N ASP A 111 -45.30 -15.34 -7.05
CA ASP A 111 -45.83 -14.19 -6.33
C ASP A 111 -46.42 -13.09 -7.24
N GLY A 112 -46.50 -13.35 -8.55
CA GLY A 112 -47.09 -12.48 -9.55
C GLY A 112 -46.13 -11.45 -10.15
N ARG A 113 -44.86 -11.39 -9.72
CA ARG A 113 -43.83 -10.58 -10.41
C ARG A 113 -43.63 -11.10 -11.84
N GLN A 114 -43.37 -10.18 -12.76
CA GLN A 114 -43.17 -10.46 -14.18
C GLN A 114 -41.81 -9.93 -14.63
N VAL A 115 -40.97 -10.79 -15.19
CA VAL A 115 -39.64 -10.44 -15.67
C VAL A 115 -39.58 -10.61 -17.19
N ARG A 116 -39.14 -9.58 -17.92
CA ARG A 116 -39.02 -9.63 -19.38
C ARG A 116 -37.78 -10.44 -19.80
N THR A 117 -37.83 -11.05 -20.97
CA THR A 117 -36.63 -11.54 -21.67
C THR A 117 -36.27 -10.63 -22.84
N CYS A 118 -34.99 -10.61 -23.19
CA CYS A 118 -34.47 -9.91 -24.35
C CYS A 118 -33.61 -10.86 -25.19
N PRO A 119 -34.21 -11.55 -26.17
CA PRO A 119 -33.45 -12.36 -27.13
C PRO A 119 -32.49 -11.50 -27.95
N VAL A 120 -31.22 -11.91 -28.03
CA VAL A 120 -30.17 -11.26 -28.82
C VAL A 120 -29.51 -12.33 -29.69
N LEU A 121 -29.68 -12.19 -31.00
CA LEU A 121 -29.00 -13.00 -32.00
C LEU A 121 -27.50 -12.68 -31.99
N VAL A 122 -26.70 -13.72 -31.82
CA VAL A 122 -25.24 -13.67 -31.84
C VAL A 122 -24.71 -14.85 -32.65
N GLN A 123 -23.56 -14.68 -33.29
CA GLN A 123 -22.84 -15.80 -33.89
C GLN A 123 -21.73 -16.25 -32.95
N ARG A 124 -21.49 -17.57 -32.86
CA ARG A 124 -20.31 -18.06 -32.17
C ARG A 124 -19.06 -17.65 -32.94
N ARG A 125 -18.04 -17.14 -32.24
CA ARG A 125 -16.74 -16.88 -32.85
C ARG A 125 -16.13 -18.20 -33.33
N VAL A 126 -15.61 -18.19 -34.57
CA VAL A 126 -15.11 -19.39 -35.25
C VAL A 126 -13.67 -19.75 -34.82
N ALA A 127 -12.86 -18.76 -34.41
CA ALA A 127 -11.48 -18.96 -33.97
C ALA A 127 -11.13 -18.08 -32.77
N ASN A 128 -10.23 -18.54 -31.89
CA ASN A 128 -9.72 -17.73 -30.80
C ASN A 128 -8.78 -16.63 -31.31
N LEU A 129 -8.73 -15.51 -30.59
CA LEU A 129 -7.74 -14.47 -30.83
C LEU A 129 -6.33 -15.01 -30.53
N PRO A 130 -5.29 -14.52 -31.24
CA PRO A 130 -3.93 -14.84 -30.89
C PRO A 130 -3.62 -14.36 -29.46
N PRO A 131 -2.72 -15.04 -28.72
CA PRO A 131 -2.24 -14.57 -27.43
C PRO A 131 -1.66 -13.16 -27.51
N ALA A 132 -1.69 -12.44 -26.39
CA ALA A 132 -0.99 -11.17 -26.23
C ALA A 132 0.53 -11.36 -26.43
N ASP A 133 1.16 -10.36 -27.03
CA ASP A 133 2.62 -10.32 -27.15
C ASP A 133 3.25 -10.12 -25.76
N THR A 134 4.52 -10.53 -25.64
CA THR A 134 5.29 -10.24 -24.42
C THR A 134 5.61 -8.76 -24.35
N ALA A 135 5.09 -8.07 -23.33
CA ALA A 135 5.27 -6.65 -23.13
C ALA A 135 6.66 -6.33 -22.56
N LEU A 136 7.22 -5.20 -22.99
CA LEU A 136 8.47 -4.65 -22.48
C LEU A 136 8.17 -3.46 -21.59
N TYR A 137 8.72 -3.48 -20.38
CA TYR A 137 8.48 -2.44 -19.37
C TYR A 137 9.72 -1.59 -19.18
N ALA A 138 9.58 -0.26 -19.23
CA ALA A 138 10.66 0.67 -18.87
C ALA A 138 10.91 0.72 -17.34
N ALA A 139 9.88 0.37 -16.56
CA ALA A 139 9.94 0.28 -15.11
C ALA A 139 10.95 -0.79 -14.65
N ASP A 140 11.70 -0.46 -13.60
CA ASP A 140 12.76 -1.28 -13.01
C ASP A 140 12.27 -2.24 -11.93
N LYS A 141 11.17 -1.88 -11.25
CA LYS A 141 10.50 -2.71 -10.25
C LYS A 141 9.26 -3.40 -10.85
N PHE A 142 8.99 -4.61 -10.38
CA PHE A 142 7.73 -5.31 -10.65
C PHE A 142 6.55 -4.55 -10.01
N GLY A 143 5.35 -4.68 -10.55
CA GLY A 143 4.13 -4.18 -9.93
C GLY A 143 2.87 -4.62 -10.67
N PRO A 144 1.67 -4.22 -10.22
CA PRO A 144 0.43 -4.47 -10.92
C PRO A 144 0.46 -3.97 -12.38
N ASN A 145 -0.25 -4.69 -13.25
CA ASN A 145 -0.22 -4.60 -14.71
C ASN A 145 1.03 -5.18 -15.39
N PHE A 146 1.97 -5.79 -14.65
CA PHE A 146 3.02 -6.59 -15.28
C PHE A 146 2.50 -7.95 -15.72
N GLN A 147 2.99 -8.42 -16.86
CA GLN A 147 2.88 -9.81 -17.26
C GLN A 147 3.70 -10.69 -16.31
N VAL A 148 3.05 -11.74 -15.83
CA VAL A 148 3.62 -12.78 -14.98
C VAL A 148 3.69 -14.09 -15.75
N HIS A 149 4.76 -14.84 -15.51
CA HIS A 149 5.10 -16.03 -16.27
C HIS A 149 5.34 -17.21 -15.33
N VAL A 150 4.72 -18.33 -15.65
CA VAL A 150 4.90 -19.60 -14.94
C VAL A 150 5.29 -20.67 -15.96
N ALA A 151 6.40 -21.35 -15.71
CA ALA A 151 6.83 -22.47 -16.55
C ALA A 151 6.12 -23.74 -16.09
N ASP A 152 5.47 -24.44 -17.02
CA ASP A 152 4.75 -25.67 -16.75
C ASP A 152 4.73 -26.57 -17.99
N GLN A 153 5.01 -27.87 -17.81
CA GLN A 153 4.97 -28.90 -18.87
C GLN A 153 5.69 -28.52 -20.19
N GLY A 154 6.82 -27.80 -20.10
CA GLY A 154 7.59 -27.36 -21.29
C GLY A 154 7.00 -26.15 -22.02
N ALA A 155 5.92 -25.55 -21.50
CA ALA A 155 5.34 -24.30 -21.97
C ALA A 155 5.48 -23.20 -20.90
N THR A 156 5.29 -21.94 -21.31
CA THR A 156 5.18 -20.81 -20.38
C THR A 156 3.77 -20.27 -20.42
N ARG A 157 3.08 -20.33 -19.29
CA ARG A 157 1.78 -19.68 -19.10
C ARG A 157 2.01 -18.22 -18.76
N MET A 158 1.11 -17.37 -19.24
CA MET A 158 1.20 -15.92 -19.08
C MET A 158 -0.15 -15.38 -18.62
N GLY A 159 -0.09 -14.43 -17.68
CA GLY A 159 -1.21 -13.58 -17.31
C GLY A 159 -0.69 -12.26 -16.79
N VAL A 160 -1.53 -11.50 -16.10
CA VAL A 160 -1.23 -10.17 -15.56
C VAL A 160 -1.33 -10.20 -14.05
N ALA A 161 -0.39 -9.55 -13.36
CA ALA A 161 -0.52 -9.25 -11.94
C ALA A 161 -1.60 -8.17 -11.75
N SER A 162 -2.73 -8.54 -11.15
CA SER A 162 -3.88 -7.66 -10.99
C SER A 162 -3.60 -6.54 -10.00
N ALA A 163 -3.09 -6.91 -8.83
CA ALA A 163 -2.87 -6.01 -7.72
C ALA A 163 -1.92 -6.66 -6.71
N ILE A 164 -1.46 -5.85 -5.76
CA ILE A 164 -0.86 -6.35 -4.53
C ILE A 164 -1.95 -6.40 -3.47
N VAL A 165 -2.07 -7.53 -2.80
CA VAL A 165 -3.09 -7.77 -1.76
C VAL A 165 -2.42 -8.37 -0.53
N GLU A 166 -3.03 -8.19 0.64
CA GLU A 166 -2.50 -8.69 1.89
C GLU A 166 -3.56 -9.33 2.78
N ASP A 167 -3.14 -10.18 3.71
CA ASP A 167 -4.01 -10.84 4.69
C ASP A 167 -3.70 -10.41 6.14
N GLY A 168 -3.04 -9.26 6.29
CA GLY A 168 -2.49 -8.77 7.56
C GLY A 168 -1.21 -9.47 8.02
N ALA A 169 -0.65 -10.42 7.26
CA ALA A 169 0.61 -11.09 7.59
C ALA A 169 1.60 -11.19 6.43
N CYS A 170 1.12 -11.30 5.20
CA CYS A 170 1.94 -11.43 4.00
C CYS A 170 1.34 -10.60 2.86
N ALA A 171 2.22 -10.08 2.00
CA ALA A 171 1.84 -9.47 0.74
C ALA A 171 1.91 -10.50 -0.40
N PHE A 172 0.93 -10.44 -1.29
CA PHE A 172 0.77 -11.35 -2.42
C PHE A 172 0.54 -10.54 -3.70
N ALA A 173 1.05 -11.03 -4.82
CA ALA A 173 0.50 -10.65 -6.12
C ALA A 173 -0.79 -11.46 -6.35
N LEU A 174 -1.88 -10.75 -6.63
CA LEU A 174 -3.12 -11.35 -7.12
C LEU A 174 -2.96 -11.63 -8.63
N VAL A 175 -3.19 -12.88 -9.02
CA VAL A 175 -3.10 -13.34 -10.41
C VAL A 175 -4.26 -14.27 -10.73
N SER A 176 -4.54 -14.51 -12.01
CA SER A 176 -5.55 -15.50 -12.39
C SER A 176 -5.12 -16.92 -12.04
N ARG A 177 -6.02 -17.74 -11.51
CA ARG A 177 -5.69 -19.10 -11.03
C ARG A 177 -5.18 -19.98 -12.17
N HIS A 178 -5.76 -19.92 -13.37
CA HIS A 178 -5.29 -20.75 -14.48
C HIS A 178 -3.81 -20.53 -14.84
N VAL A 179 -3.26 -19.35 -14.56
CA VAL A 179 -1.83 -19.01 -14.76
C VAL A 179 -0.94 -19.87 -13.86
N THR A 180 -1.37 -20.13 -12.63
CA THR A 180 -0.61 -20.87 -11.61
C THR A 180 -1.08 -22.31 -11.43
N SER A 181 -2.22 -22.69 -12.01
CA SER A 181 -2.82 -24.01 -11.83
C SER A 181 -2.01 -25.13 -12.49
N GLY A 182 -1.98 -26.32 -11.89
CA GLY A 182 -1.24 -27.47 -12.44
C GLY A 182 0.25 -27.49 -12.10
N THR A 183 0.75 -26.45 -11.42
CA THR A 183 2.10 -26.39 -10.87
C THR A 183 2.03 -26.51 -9.34
N GLU A 184 3.00 -27.19 -8.72
CA GLU A 184 3.01 -27.37 -7.27
C GLU A 184 3.22 -26.05 -6.51
N PRO A 185 2.58 -25.87 -5.33
CA PRO A 185 2.91 -24.77 -4.43
C PRO A 185 4.41 -24.70 -4.17
N GLY A 186 4.96 -23.49 -4.14
CA GLY A 186 6.41 -23.26 -4.03
C GLY A 186 7.13 -23.13 -5.37
N ALA A 187 6.46 -23.35 -6.51
CA ALA A 187 7.07 -23.07 -7.80
C ALA A 187 7.22 -21.55 -8.03
N PRO A 188 8.33 -21.11 -8.68
CA PRO A 188 8.63 -19.70 -8.85
C PRO A 188 7.78 -19.05 -9.95
N VAL A 189 7.40 -17.80 -9.73
CA VAL A 189 6.73 -16.94 -10.69
C VAL A 189 7.69 -15.82 -11.11
N PHE A 190 7.70 -15.49 -12.39
CA PHE A 190 8.63 -14.51 -12.95
C PHE A 190 7.90 -13.36 -13.63
N ALA A 191 8.54 -12.19 -13.67
CA ALA A 191 8.15 -11.04 -14.49
C ALA A 191 9.37 -10.49 -15.26
N LEU A 192 9.14 -9.54 -16.17
CA LEU A 192 10.16 -9.00 -17.08
C LEU A 192 10.41 -7.47 -16.96
N PRO A 193 10.74 -6.91 -15.76
CA PRO A 193 11.13 -5.50 -15.66
C PRO A 193 12.38 -5.20 -16.50
N ARG A 194 12.33 -4.14 -17.31
CA ARG A 194 13.38 -3.81 -18.30
C ARG A 194 13.78 -4.99 -19.19
N GLY A 195 12.84 -5.88 -19.48
CA GLY A 195 13.07 -7.08 -20.30
C GLY A 195 13.91 -8.17 -19.63
N LYS A 196 14.24 -8.04 -18.33
CA LYS A 196 15.04 -9.02 -17.60
C LYS A 196 14.13 -9.96 -16.82
N LYS A 197 14.37 -11.27 -16.92
CA LYS A 197 13.69 -12.27 -16.10
C LYS A 197 14.04 -12.12 -14.63
N VAL A 198 13.05 -11.78 -13.81
CA VAL A 198 13.17 -11.59 -12.37
C VAL A 198 12.14 -12.46 -11.67
N GLY A 199 12.56 -13.22 -10.65
CA GLY A 199 11.66 -13.93 -9.75
C GLY A 199 10.92 -12.93 -8.88
N ILE A 200 9.59 -13.01 -8.85
CA ILE A 200 8.75 -12.08 -8.08
C ILE A 200 8.19 -12.71 -6.81
N GLY A 201 8.14 -14.05 -6.76
CA GLY A 201 7.48 -14.78 -5.70
C GLY A 201 7.26 -16.24 -6.05
N HIS A 202 6.52 -16.91 -5.16
CA HIS A 202 6.23 -18.33 -5.25
C HIS A 202 4.72 -18.60 -5.21
N ILE A 203 4.28 -19.57 -6.00
CA ILE A 203 2.87 -20.02 -6.02
C ILE A 203 2.48 -20.53 -4.64
N THR A 204 1.32 -20.12 -4.15
CA THR A 204 0.75 -20.65 -2.90
C THR A 204 -0.38 -21.63 -3.17
N SER A 205 -0.80 -22.37 -2.14
CA SER A 205 -2.02 -23.16 -2.20
C SER A 205 -3.30 -22.31 -2.13
N ARG A 206 -3.19 -21.00 -1.84
CA ARG A 206 -4.34 -20.10 -1.74
C ARG A 206 -4.80 -19.66 -3.12
N SER A 207 -5.81 -20.35 -3.63
CA SER A 207 -6.46 -20.04 -4.88
C SER A 207 -7.94 -20.38 -4.83
N VAL A 208 -8.71 -19.78 -5.72
CA VAL A 208 -10.14 -19.99 -5.88
C VAL A 208 -10.48 -20.07 -7.36
N ASP A 209 -11.16 -21.14 -7.75
CA ASP A 209 -11.61 -21.34 -9.13
C ASP A 209 -13.03 -20.78 -9.32
N ALA A 210 -13.99 -21.35 -8.58
CA ALA A 210 -15.37 -20.90 -8.58
C ALA A 210 -16.05 -21.22 -7.25
N LEU A 211 -16.99 -20.39 -6.82
CA LEU A 211 -17.81 -20.60 -5.61
C LEU A 211 -19.30 -20.57 -5.95
N PRO A 212 -20.16 -21.24 -5.17
CA PRO A 212 -21.61 -21.06 -5.26
C PRO A 212 -21.98 -19.57 -5.23
N LEU A 213 -22.94 -19.16 -6.06
CA LEU A 213 -23.34 -17.75 -6.15
C LEU A 213 -23.77 -17.20 -4.77
N ALA A 214 -24.50 -18.00 -3.99
CA ALA A 214 -25.01 -17.61 -2.69
C ALA A 214 -23.92 -17.40 -1.61
N ASP A 215 -22.74 -17.97 -1.78
CA ASP A 215 -21.63 -17.80 -0.82
C ASP A 215 -21.01 -16.40 -0.96
N ILE A 216 -20.93 -15.91 -2.21
CA ILE A 216 -20.48 -14.55 -2.51
C ILE A 216 -21.60 -13.54 -2.26
N TYR A 217 -22.83 -13.84 -2.72
CA TYR A 217 -24.01 -13.00 -2.60
C TYR A 217 -25.14 -13.72 -1.83
N PRO A 218 -25.12 -13.70 -0.49
CA PRO A 218 -26.18 -14.29 0.32
C PRO A 218 -27.56 -13.73 -0.08
N GLY A 219 -28.53 -14.64 -0.24
CA GLY A 219 -29.91 -14.31 -0.62
C GLY A 219 -30.19 -14.23 -2.12
N PHE A 220 -29.17 -14.36 -2.98
CA PHE A 220 -29.38 -14.49 -4.43
C PHE A 220 -29.78 -15.91 -4.80
N ALA A 221 -30.74 -16.03 -5.72
CA ALA A 221 -31.21 -17.31 -6.24
C ALA A 221 -30.21 -17.88 -7.25
N GLY A 222 -30.03 -19.21 -7.21
CA GLY A 222 -29.10 -19.91 -8.10
C GLY A 222 -28.76 -21.30 -7.60
N ARG A 223 -29.75 -22.20 -7.59
CA ARG A 223 -29.63 -23.56 -7.01
C ARG A 223 -28.48 -24.37 -7.61
N ASP A 224 -28.25 -24.23 -8.91
CA ASP A 224 -27.20 -24.93 -9.65
C ASP A 224 -26.28 -23.94 -10.37
N THR A 225 -25.83 -22.90 -9.67
CA THR A 225 -24.98 -21.85 -10.25
C THR A 225 -23.69 -21.64 -9.46
N ARG A 226 -22.58 -21.47 -10.18
CA ARG A 226 -21.28 -21.11 -9.60
C ARG A 226 -20.74 -19.85 -10.25
N LEU A 227 -20.26 -18.92 -9.43
CA LEU A 227 -19.53 -17.75 -9.88
C LEU A 227 -18.07 -18.14 -10.13
N THR A 228 -17.61 -17.99 -11.37
CA THR A 228 -16.20 -18.14 -11.72
C THR A 228 -15.42 -16.96 -11.16
N LEU A 229 -14.42 -17.23 -10.33
CA LEU A 229 -13.56 -16.23 -9.68
C LEU A 229 -12.16 -16.24 -10.30
N ASP A 230 -11.63 -17.43 -10.57
CA ASP A 230 -10.35 -17.69 -11.23
C ASP A 230 -9.20 -16.80 -10.72
N ALA A 231 -8.90 -16.90 -9.42
CA ALA A 231 -7.87 -16.09 -8.76
C ALA A 231 -6.95 -16.93 -7.87
N ALA A 232 -5.68 -16.55 -7.80
CA ALA A 232 -4.67 -17.17 -6.97
C ALA A 232 -3.74 -16.13 -6.37
N LEU A 233 -3.14 -16.48 -5.23
CA LEU A 233 -2.14 -15.66 -4.55
C LEU A 233 -0.75 -16.20 -4.81
N VAL A 234 0.13 -15.32 -5.30
CA VAL A 234 1.57 -15.56 -5.39
C VAL A 234 2.24 -14.81 -4.25
N LYS A 235 2.86 -15.52 -3.32
CA LYS A 235 3.56 -14.90 -2.19
C LYS A 235 4.80 -14.20 -2.71
N LEU A 236 4.91 -12.90 -2.46
CA LEU A 236 6.04 -12.11 -2.95
C LEU A 236 7.31 -12.45 -2.18
N ASP A 237 8.43 -12.52 -2.89
CA ASP A 237 9.75 -12.72 -2.26
C ASP A 237 10.20 -11.47 -1.49
N SER A 238 9.86 -10.29 -2.01
CA SER A 238 10.18 -9.02 -1.39
C SER A 238 9.19 -7.92 -1.78
N ILE A 239 8.74 -7.19 -0.75
CA ILE A 239 7.96 -5.96 -0.89
C ILE A 239 8.85 -4.81 -1.43
N GLY A 240 10.12 -4.74 -1.02
CA GLY A 240 11.01 -3.61 -1.35
C GLY A 240 11.34 -3.47 -2.84
N SER A 241 11.25 -4.57 -3.58
CA SER A 241 11.49 -4.65 -5.03
C SER A 241 10.24 -4.45 -5.89
N THR A 242 9.12 -4.07 -5.27
CA THR A 242 7.81 -4.14 -5.93
C THR A 242 7.00 -2.84 -5.70
N ASN A 243 6.21 -2.42 -6.70
CA ASN A 243 5.35 -1.23 -6.73
C ASN A 243 3.85 -1.64 -6.79
N SER A 244 2.90 -0.87 -6.24
CA SER A 244 1.47 -1.23 -6.09
C SER A 244 0.64 -0.39 -7.01
N GLN A 245 1.22 0.69 -7.53
CA GLN A 245 0.58 1.46 -8.56
C GLN A 245 0.40 0.56 -9.77
N TYR A 246 -0.80 0.60 -10.32
CA TYR A 246 -1.13 -0.10 -11.55
C TYR A 246 -0.43 0.63 -12.69
N LEU A 247 0.53 -0.04 -13.33
CA LEU A 247 1.38 0.59 -14.33
C LEU A 247 0.53 1.16 -15.47
N GLY A 248 0.73 2.45 -15.80
CA GLY A 248 -0.04 3.17 -16.82
C GLY A 248 -1.29 3.87 -16.29
N VAL A 249 -1.79 3.50 -15.11
CA VAL A 249 -2.98 4.12 -14.48
C VAL A 249 -2.60 4.99 -13.29
N GLY A 250 -1.78 4.47 -12.36
CA GLY A 250 -1.40 5.16 -11.12
C GLY A 250 -1.85 4.43 -9.86
N GLY A 251 -2.11 5.19 -8.79
CA GLY A 251 -2.53 4.64 -7.50
C GLY A 251 -3.92 4.00 -7.55
N PHE A 252 -4.09 2.93 -6.80
CA PHE A 252 -5.43 2.38 -6.56
C PHE A 252 -6.22 3.30 -5.64
N GLY A 253 -7.48 3.53 -5.97
CA GLY A 253 -8.46 4.05 -5.02
C GLY A 253 -9.18 2.92 -4.28
N PRO A 254 -10.08 3.24 -3.33
CA PRO A 254 -10.81 2.25 -2.56
C PRO A 254 -11.60 1.29 -3.45
N VAL A 255 -11.49 -0.01 -3.14
CA VAL A 255 -12.23 -1.08 -3.82
C VAL A 255 -13.72 -0.74 -3.86
N ILE A 256 -14.36 -0.98 -5.00
CA ILE A 256 -15.81 -0.86 -5.11
C ILE A 256 -16.44 -2.05 -4.38
N ASP A 257 -16.94 -1.79 -3.19
CA ASP A 257 -17.62 -2.77 -2.34
C ASP A 257 -19.00 -3.14 -2.92
N LEU A 258 -19.12 -4.39 -3.36
CA LEU A 258 -20.33 -4.95 -3.95
C LEU A 258 -20.85 -6.09 -3.08
N SER A 259 -21.83 -5.76 -2.23
CA SER A 259 -22.63 -6.73 -1.48
C SER A 259 -23.92 -7.09 -2.23
N SER A 260 -24.69 -8.06 -1.71
CA SER A 260 -26.02 -8.39 -2.23
C SER A 260 -26.96 -7.18 -2.30
N ASP A 261 -26.77 -6.19 -1.41
CA ASP A 261 -27.59 -4.98 -1.35
C ASP A 261 -27.11 -3.88 -2.29
N LYS A 262 -25.81 -3.88 -2.63
CA LYS A 262 -25.19 -2.87 -3.51
C LYS A 262 -25.17 -3.31 -4.97
N MET A 263 -25.24 -4.61 -5.25
CA MET A 263 -25.31 -5.15 -6.60
C MET A 263 -26.63 -4.75 -7.28
N SER A 264 -26.53 -3.88 -8.29
CA SER A 264 -27.69 -3.20 -8.89
C SER A 264 -27.60 -3.12 -10.41
N LEU A 265 -28.77 -3.05 -11.07
CA LEU A 265 -28.90 -2.83 -12.52
C LEU A 265 -28.43 -1.44 -12.98
N ASN A 266 -28.12 -0.53 -12.04
CA ASN A 266 -27.45 0.73 -12.34
C ASN A 266 -25.98 0.53 -12.76
N LEU A 267 -25.39 -0.64 -12.47
CA LEU A 267 -24.07 -0.98 -12.99
C LEU A 267 -24.09 -1.21 -14.51
N ILE A 268 -25.23 -1.57 -15.10
CA ILE A 268 -25.35 -1.70 -16.56
C ILE A 268 -25.11 -0.33 -17.22
N GLY A 269 -24.12 -0.27 -18.10
CA GLY A 269 -23.69 0.97 -18.74
C GLY A 269 -22.60 1.72 -17.99
N CYS A 270 -22.25 1.31 -16.75
CA CYS A 270 -21.15 1.90 -15.99
C CYS A 270 -19.88 1.89 -16.87
N PRO A 271 -19.31 3.08 -17.19
CA PRO A 271 -18.13 3.17 -18.04
C PRO A 271 -16.89 2.74 -17.27
N LEU A 272 -16.09 1.88 -17.89
CA LEU A 272 -14.87 1.31 -17.33
C LEU A 272 -13.69 1.54 -18.26
N PHE A 273 -12.49 1.53 -17.72
CA PHE A 273 -11.26 1.46 -18.50
C PHE A 273 -10.22 0.57 -17.85
N THR A 274 -9.27 0.09 -18.65
CA THR A 274 -8.06 -0.62 -18.20
C THR A 274 -6.87 -0.17 -19.04
N GLU A 275 -5.68 -0.29 -18.49
CA GLU A 275 -4.43 -0.31 -19.26
C GLU A 275 -4.00 -1.77 -19.38
N LEU A 276 -3.88 -2.28 -20.61
CA LEU A 276 -3.33 -3.62 -20.85
C LEU A 276 -1.80 -3.56 -20.85
N PRO A 277 -1.12 -4.69 -20.58
CA PRO A 277 0.32 -4.80 -20.76
C PRO A 277 0.80 -4.22 -22.09
N GLY A 278 1.84 -3.39 -22.04
CA GLY A 278 2.34 -2.66 -23.22
C GLY A 278 1.76 -1.25 -23.40
N GLY A 279 0.91 -0.78 -22.46
CA GLY A 279 0.40 0.60 -22.44
C GLY A 279 -0.76 0.85 -23.39
N ILE A 280 -1.59 -0.17 -23.61
CA ILE A 280 -2.76 -0.07 -24.48
C ILE A 280 -3.98 0.24 -23.60
N ARG A 281 -4.42 1.50 -23.64
CA ARG A 281 -5.66 1.92 -22.99
C ARG A 281 -6.87 1.31 -23.68
N THR A 282 -7.67 0.56 -22.93
CA THR A 282 -8.90 -0.06 -23.41
C THR A 282 -10.09 0.47 -22.62
N GLU A 283 -11.14 0.87 -23.35
CA GLU A 283 -12.37 1.41 -22.78
C GLU A 283 -13.53 0.44 -22.99
N GLY A 284 -14.38 0.31 -21.97
CA GLY A 284 -15.56 -0.55 -22.01
C GLY A 284 -16.68 -0.02 -21.11
N CYS A 285 -17.75 -0.80 -21.01
CA CYS A 285 -18.79 -0.63 -20.00
C CYS A 285 -19.40 -2.00 -19.64
N VAL A 286 -20.15 -2.07 -18.56
CA VAL A 286 -20.86 -3.30 -18.18
C VAL A 286 -22.09 -3.49 -19.07
N HIS A 287 -22.17 -4.61 -19.79
CA HIS A 287 -23.31 -4.98 -20.65
C HIS A 287 -24.29 -5.93 -19.95
N GLY A 288 -23.81 -6.70 -18.98
CA GLY A 288 -24.61 -7.67 -18.25
C GLY A 288 -23.94 -8.10 -16.96
N LEU A 289 -24.76 -8.52 -16.00
CA LEU A 289 -24.34 -9.10 -14.73
C LEU A 289 -24.65 -10.60 -14.71
N PHE A 290 -23.82 -11.37 -14.02
CA PHE A 290 -24.01 -12.82 -13.83
C PHE A 290 -24.24 -13.55 -15.15
N TYR A 291 -23.39 -13.27 -16.15
CA TYR A 291 -23.46 -13.87 -17.48
C TYR A 291 -23.09 -15.35 -17.42
N ARG A 292 -24.01 -16.21 -17.88
CA ARG A 292 -23.78 -17.64 -18.04
C ARG A 292 -22.91 -17.87 -19.26
N HIS A 293 -21.65 -18.24 -19.03
CA HIS A 293 -20.67 -18.50 -20.09
C HIS A 293 -20.49 -19.99 -20.42
N ALA A 294 -20.86 -20.88 -19.48
CA ALA A 294 -20.86 -22.32 -19.69
C ALA A 294 -21.93 -23.01 -18.81
N SER A 295 -22.35 -24.20 -19.23
CA SER A 295 -23.20 -25.11 -18.46
C SER A 295 -22.63 -26.52 -18.57
N VAL A 296 -22.31 -27.16 -17.46
CA VAL A 296 -21.76 -28.52 -17.43
C VAL A 296 -22.46 -29.33 -16.35
N GLY A 297 -23.03 -30.48 -16.73
CA GLY A 297 -23.68 -31.40 -15.78
C GLY A 297 -24.87 -30.79 -15.03
N GLY A 298 -25.58 -29.83 -15.65
CA GLY A 298 -26.69 -29.10 -15.02
C GLY A 298 -26.26 -27.91 -14.15
N VAL A 299 -24.96 -27.65 -14.02
CA VAL A 299 -24.44 -26.50 -13.27
C VAL A 299 -24.02 -25.38 -14.22
N ASP A 300 -24.54 -24.18 -13.99
CA ASP A 300 -24.21 -22.97 -14.75
C ASP A 300 -22.99 -22.25 -14.15
N ALA A 301 -22.00 -21.98 -15.00
CA ALA A 301 -20.85 -21.15 -14.67
C ALA A 301 -21.11 -19.70 -15.07
N LEU A 302 -20.96 -18.79 -14.11
CA LEU A 302 -21.31 -17.37 -14.24
C LEU A 302 -20.06 -16.50 -14.19
N ALA A 303 -20.00 -15.50 -15.07
CA ALA A 303 -19.11 -14.35 -14.94
C ALA A 303 -19.89 -13.23 -14.24
N GLU A 304 -19.31 -12.60 -13.22
CA GLU A 304 -20.00 -11.54 -12.48
C GLU A 304 -20.31 -10.35 -13.39
N PHE A 305 -19.34 -9.97 -14.23
CA PHE A 305 -19.45 -8.91 -15.21
C PHE A 305 -19.19 -9.42 -16.63
N LEU A 306 -20.08 -9.04 -17.54
CA LEU A 306 -19.84 -9.07 -18.98
C LEU A 306 -19.52 -7.64 -19.43
N ILE A 307 -18.23 -7.36 -19.64
CA ILE A 307 -17.73 -6.03 -20.01
C ILE A 307 -17.55 -5.97 -21.52
N GLY A 308 -18.17 -5.00 -22.16
CA GLY A 308 -18.18 -4.86 -23.62
C GLY A 308 -17.91 -3.43 -24.07
N PRO A 309 -17.98 -3.16 -25.38
CA PRO A 309 -17.69 -1.84 -25.94
C PRO A 309 -18.69 -0.77 -25.47
N ARG A 310 -18.23 0.46 -25.27
CA ARG A 310 -19.10 1.60 -24.90
C ARG A 310 -20.09 1.98 -26.00
N ARG A 311 -19.71 1.76 -27.26
CA ARG A 311 -20.52 2.12 -28.44
C ARG A 311 -20.73 0.89 -29.34
N PRO A 312 -21.91 0.78 -30.00
CA PRO A 312 -22.14 -0.26 -30.99
C PRO A 312 -21.06 -0.27 -32.09
N GLY A 313 -20.71 -1.46 -32.58
CA GLY A 313 -19.69 -1.64 -33.63
C GLY A 313 -18.23 -1.48 -33.19
N GLN A 314 -17.96 -1.16 -31.91
CA GLN A 314 -16.63 -1.22 -31.31
C GLN A 314 -16.38 -2.59 -30.65
N THR A 315 -15.16 -2.82 -30.16
CA THR A 315 -14.78 -4.06 -29.48
C THR A 315 -13.80 -3.75 -28.34
N VAL A 316 -13.83 -4.50 -27.24
CA VAL A 316 -12.75 -4.42 -26.23
C VAL A 316 -11.60 -5.29 -26.72
N GLN A 317 -10.37 -4.75 -26.76
CA GLN A 317 -9.24 -5.39 -27.46
C GLN A 317 -8.59 -6.55 -26.69
N THR A 318 -9.34 -7.22 -25.81
CA THR A 318 -8.77 -8.23 -24.92
C THR A 318 -8.42 -9.53 -25.63
N ARG A 319 -7.33 -10.17 -25.20
CA ARG A 319 -6.73 -11.37 -25.78
C ARG A 319 -6.34 -12.38 -24.68
N PRO A 320 -6.12 -13.66 -25.05
CA PRO A 320 -5.47 -14.60 -24.14
C PRO A 320 -4.12 -14.05 -23.64
N GLY A 321 -3.90 -14.06 -22.33
CA GLY A 321 -2.72 -13.43 -21.70
C GLY A 321 -3.02 -12.11 -20.98
N ASP A 322 -4.16 -11.48 -21.24
CA ASP A 322 -4.63 -10.29 -20.49
C ASP A 322 -5.35 -10.65 -19.18
N SER A 323 -5.53 -11.95 -18.90
CA SER A 323 -6.15 -12.44 -17.67
C SER A 323 -5.39 -11.92 -16.45
N GLY A 324 -6.10 -11.22 -15.57
CA GLY A 324 -5.58 -10.49 -14.43
C GLY A 324 -5.65 -8.96 -14.61
N ALA A 325 -5.95 -8.45 -15.81
CA ALA A 325 -6.13 -7.01 -16.02
C ALA A 325 -7.30 -6.44 -15.17
N VAL A 326 -7.08 -5.27 -14.56
CA VAL A 326 -8.06 -4.63 -13.68
C VAL A 326 -8.86 -3.57 -14.43
N TRP A 327 -10.18 -3.70 -14.38
CA TRP A 327 -11.12 -2.71 -14.88
C TRP A 327 -11.47 -1.71 -13.79
N PHE A 328 -11.12 -0.46 -14.03
CA PHE A 328 -11.38 0.68 -13.16
C PHE A 328 -12.65 1.40 -13.58
N TRP A 329 -13.36 1.98 -12.61
CA TRP A 329 -14.47 2.89 -12.90
C TRP A 329 -13.96 4.16 -13.55
N ASP A 330 -14.50 4.50 -14.73
CA ASP A 330 -14.19 5.73 -15.44
C ASP A 330 -15.09 6.87 -14.93
N GLU A 331 -14.76 7.41 -13.76
CA GLU A 331 -15.47 8.53 -13.15
C GLU A 331 -15.55 9.75 -14.06
N VAL A 332 -14.60 9.92 -14.98
CA VAL A 332 -14.61 11.05 -15.91
C VAL A 332 -15.68 10.85 -16.97
N ALA A 333 -15.78 9.65 -17.54
CA ALA A 333 -16.80 9.30 -18.51
C ALA A 333 -18.21 9.19 -17.90
N ASP A 334 -18.32 8.96 -16.58
CA ASP A 334 -19.59 8.82 -15.87
C ASP A 334 -20.16 10.13 -15.30
N ARG A 335 -19.50 11.26 -15.55
CA ARG A 335 -19.92 12.56 -15.02
C ARG A 335 -21.22 13.06 -15.63
N THR A 336 -22.03 13.70 -14.79
CA THR A 336 -23.18 14.46 -15.25
C THR A 336 -22.74 15.72 -16.00
N ALA A 337 -23.64 16.30 -16.80
CA ALA A 337 -23.35 17.55 -17.52
C ALA A 337 -22.91 18.71 -16.61
N LYS A 338 -23.32 18.71 -15.33
CA LYS A 338 -22.93 19.74 -14.34
C LYS A 338 -21.49 19.59 -13.83
N ASP A 339 -20.94 18.38 -13.91
CA ASP A 339 -19.62 18.03 -13.38
C ASP A 339 -18.55 17.98 -14.50
N GLN A 340 -18.94 18.29 -15.74
CA GLN A 340 -18.04 18.40 -16.88
C GLN A 340 -17.06 19.57 -16.66
N GLY A 341 -15.78 19.25 -16.39
CA GLY A 341 -14.71 20.22 -16.13
C GLY A 341 -13.99 20.05 -14.79
N ALA A 342 -14.48 19.21 -13.88
CA ALA A 342 -13.74 18.86 -12.67
C ALA A 342 -12.40 18.14 -13.04
N PRO A 343 -11.33 18.26 -12.24
CA PRO A 343 -10.10 17.51 -12.49
C PRO A 343 -10.34 16.00 -12.43
N ALA A 344 -9.62 15.22 -13.23
CA ALA A 344 -9.68 13.76 -13.16
C ALA A 344 -9.19 13.27 -11.79
N PRO A 345 -9.74 12.17 -11.25
CA PRO A 345 -9.24 11.60 -10.00
C PRO A 345 -7.80 11.13 -10.17
N VAL A 346 -7.01 11.26 -9.10
CA VAL A 346 -5.59 10.85 -9.06
C VAL A 346 -5.46 9.35 -8.81
N ASN A 347 -6.42 8.77 -8.08
CA ASN A 347 -6.51 7.34 -7.78
C ASN A 347 -7.83 6.81 -8.32
N PHE A 348 -7.78 5.71 -9.08
CA PHE A 348 -8.97 5.13 -9.70
C PHE A 348 -9.44 3.90 -8.93
N ARG A 349 -10.75 3.79 -8.74
CA ARG A 349 -11.35 2.71 -7.95
C ARG A 349 -11.50 1.45 -8.80
N PRO A 350 -10.95 0.29 -8.37
CA PRO A 350 -11.08 -0.95 -9.12
C PRO A 350 -12.49 -1.53 -8.95
N LEU A 351 -13.13 -1.89 -10.07
CA LEU A 351 -14.42 -2.58 -10.07
C LEU A 351 -14.23 -4.09 -10.17
N ALA A 352 -13.46 -4.55 -11.17
CA ALA A 352 -13.41 -5.96 -11.54
C ALA A 352 -12.04 -6.39 -12.05
N VAL A 353 -11.72 -7.66 -11.88
CA VAL A 353 -10.54 -8.32 -12.46
C VAL A 353 -11.01 -9.24 -13.57
N GLN A 354 -10.45 -9.06 -14.76
CA GLN A 354 -10.73 -9.90 -15.90
C GLN A 354 -10.00 -11.23 -15.78
N TRP A 355 -10.69 -12.34 -16.08
CA TRP A 355 -10.06 -13.67 -16.13
C TRP A 355 -10.24 -14.38 -17.48
N GLY A 356 -11.15 -13.88 -18.33
CA GLY A 356 -11.40 -14.48 -19.63
C GLY A 356 -12.00 -13.49 -20.63
N GLY A 357 -12.23 -13.98 -21.83
CA GLY A 357 -12.89 -13.22 -22.90
C GLY A 357 -13.90 -14.10 -23.63
N HIS A 358 -14.97 -13.47 -24.11
CA HIS A 358 -15.99 -14.11 -24.93
C HIS A 358 -16.25 -13.26 -26.17
N GLY A 359 -16.07 -13.84 -27.36
CA GLY A 359 -16.31 -13.16 -28.62
C GLY A 359 -17.62 -13.62 -29.27
N PHE A 360 -18.40 -12.66 -29.77
CA PHE A 360 -19.55 -12.93 -30.62
C PHE A 360 -19.26 -12.43 -32.04
N GLY A 361 -19.41 -13.29 -33.04
CA GLY A 361 -19.31 -12.91 -34.44
C GLY A 361 -20.42 -11.94 -34.82
N ALA A 362 -20.08 -10.91 -35.60
CA ALA A 362 -21.07 -10.02 -36.21
C ALA A 362 -21.66 -10.67 -37.47
N LEU A 363 -22.97 -10.56 -37.64
CA LEU A 363 -23.67 -11.13 -38.79
C LEU A 363 -23.12 -10.56 -40.09
N HIS A 364 -22.79 -11.45 -41.03
CA HIS A 364 -22.24 -11.11 -42.36
C HIS A 364 -20.91 -10.35 -42.33
N SER A 365 -20.12 -10.48 -41.26
CA SER A 365 -18.77 -9.93 -41.21
C SER A 365 -17.79 -10.89 -40.55
N ASN A 366 -16.50 -10.78 -40.90
CA ASN A 366 -15.43 -11.50 -40.20
C ASN A 366 -15.00 -10.81 -38.89
N ARG A 367 -15.73 -9.78 -38.45
CA ARG A 367 -15.45 -9.08 -37.19
C ARG A 367 -16.21 -9.75 -36.06
N ALA A 368 -15.56 -9.89 -34.91
CA ALA A 368 -16.21 -10.29 -33.67
C ALA A 368 -16.23 -9.11 -32.71
N THR A 369 -17.34 -8.96 -32.00
CA THR A 369 -17.42 -8.10 -30.82
C THR A 369 -16.93 -8.91 -29.64
N GLU A 370 -15.82 -8.49 -29.07
CA GLU A 370 -15.20 -9.13 -27.92
C GLU A 370 -15.75 -8.51 -26.64
N PHE A 371 -15.86 -9.36 -25.62
CA PHE A 371 -16.25 -9.01 -24.27
C PHE A 371 -15.25 -9.59 -23.29
N ALA A 372 -14.94 -8.84 -22.25
CA ALA A 372 -14.19 -9.32 -21.11
C ALA A 372 -15.15 -9.98 -20.10
N LEU A 373 -14.76 -11.17 -19.63
CA LEU A 373 -15.40 -11.85 -18.51
C LEU A 373 -14.60 -11.53 -17.25
N ALA A 374 -15.28 -10.96 -16.26
CA ALA A 374 -14.63 -10.44 -15.07
C ALA A 374 -15.41 -10.72 -13.80
N THR A 375 -14.69 -10.63 -12.68
CA THR A 375 -15.19 -10.85 -11.33
C THR A 375 -14.95 -9.61 -10.50
N GLY A 376 -15.88 -9.27 -9.60
CA GLY A 376 -15.77 -8.10 -8.73
C GLY A 376 -14.51 -8.17 -7.89
N PHE A 377 -13.78 -7.04 -7.80
CA PHE A 377 -12.56 -6.98 -7.00
C PHE A 377 -12.87 -7.25 -5.52
N SER A 378 -13.97 -6.71 -5.00
CA SER A 378 -14.47 -6.99 -3.64
C SER A 378 -14.86 -8.46 -3.46
N SER A 379 -15.44 -9.11 -4.48
CA SER A 379 -15.73 -10.56 -4.47
C SER A 379 -14.45 -11.38 -4.32
N LEU A 380 -13.37 -11.01 -5.00
CA LEU A 380 -12.07 -11.68 -4.88
C LEU A 380 -11.43 -11.47 -3.51
N CYS A 381 -11.43 -10.24 -3.00
CA CYS A 381 -10.97 -9.91 -1.64
C CYS A 381 -11.70 -10.75 -0.59
N LYS A 382 -13.02 -10.83 -0.67
CA LYS A 382 -13.85 -11.66 0.21
C LYS A 382 -13.53 -13.14 0.09
N ALA A 383 -13.47 -13.67 -1.13
CA ALA A 383 -13.27 -15.10 -1.37
C ALA A 383 -11.88 -15.60 -0.92
N LEU A 384 -10.85 -14.77 -1.07
CA LEU A 384 -9.47 -15.10 -0.69
C LEU A 384 -9.10 -14.63 0.72
N ASN A 385 -9.98 -13.87 1.38
CA ASN A 385 -9.76 -13.23 2.67
C ASN A 385 -8.48 -12.36 2.65
N VAL A 386 -8.48 -11.37 1.75
CA VAL A 386 -7.38 -10.42 1.54
C VAL A 386 -7.91 -9.02 1.29
N GLU A 387 -7.08 -8.01 1.57
CA GLU A 387 -7.36 -6.60 1.35
C GLU A 387 -6.43 -6.04 0.25
N LEU A 388 -6.89 -5.02 -0.47
CA LEU A 388 -6.09 -4.34 -1.49
C LEU A 388 -5.05 -3.44 -0.82
N VAL A 389 -3.80 -3.55 -1.26
CA VAL A 389 -2.76 -2.59 -0.91
C VAL A 389 -2.88 -1.37 -1.84
N GLU A 390 -3.62 -0.34 -1.40
CA GLU A 390 -3.89 0.87 -2.20
C GLU A 390 -2.60 1.66 -2.52
N ASP A 391 -1.75 1.82 -1.50
CA ASP A 391 -0.41 2.40 -1.62
C ASP A 391 0.51 1.74 -0.59
N TRP A 392 1.31 0.77 -1.01
CA TRP A 392 2.61 0.56 -0.36
C TRP A 392 3.58 1.54 -1.05
N ARG A 393 4.01 2.61 -0.37
CA ARG A 393 5.07 3.39 -1.00
C ARG A 393 6.27 2.46 -1.12
N SER A 394 6.63 2.03 -2.34
CA SER A 394 7.81 1.24 -2.69
C SER A 394 9.12 2.03 -2.50
N GLY A 395 9.09 2.92 -1.52
CA GLY A 395 10.12 3.79 -0.97
C GLY A 395 9.97 3.94 0.55
N GLN A 396 9.29 3.04 1.25
CA GLN A 396 9.48 2.84 2.70
C GLN A 396 10.95 2.48 2.92
N SER A 397 11.71 3.51 3.22
CA SER A 397 13.07 3.44 3.74
C SER A 397 13.02 2.68 5.06
N ARG A 398 13.41 1.40 5.04
CA ARG A 398 13.57 0.53 6.20
C ARG A 398 14.87 0.91 6.91
N TYR A 399 14.80 1.98 7.69
CA TYR A 399 15.80 2.31 8.68
C TYR A 399 15.06 2.79 9.92
N TRP A 400 15.41 2.07 10.97
CA TRP A 400 15.38 2.32 12.38
C TRP A 400 14.74 3.72 12.75
N GLY A 401 15.27 4.84 12.26
CA GLY A 401 15.04 6.16 12.87
C GLY A 401 13.72 6.94 12.75
N LYS A 402 12.68 6.57 12.01
CA LYS A 402 11.60 7.55 11.74
C LYS A 402 10.59 7.78 12.86
N VAL A 403 9.80 6.76 13.24
CA VAL A 403 8.78 6.94 14.31
C VAL A 403 9.47 7.30 15.63
N GLY A 404 10.60 6.66 15.94
CA GLY A 404 11.43 6.92 17.11
C GLY A 404 11.94 8.36 17.17
N HIS A 405 12.80 8.77 16.22
CA HIS A 405 13.42 10.09 16.27
C HIS A 405 12.44 11.23 16.02
N TYR A 406 11.45 11.06 15.14
CA TYR A 406 10.44 12.10 14.94
C TYR A 406 9.62 12.32 16.20
N ASN A 407 9.20 11.25 16.87
CA ASN A 407 8.42 11.40 18.09
C ASN A 407 9.25 12.03 19.21
N ILE A 408 10.51 11.58 19.43
CA ILE A 408 11.42 12.18 20.42
C ILE A 408 11.68 13.65 20.12
N GLY A 409 12.08 13.97 18.88
CA GLY A 409 12.38 15.33 18.43
C GLY A 409 11.17 16.26 18.49
N TYR A 410 10.01 15.79 18.05
CA TYR A 410 8.76 16.54 18.09
C TYR A 410 8.28 16.75 19.53
N ALA A 411 8.23 15.71 20.35
CA ALA A 411 7.82 15.81 21.75
C ALA A 411 8.74 16.74 22.56
N ALA A 412 10.06 16.68 22.32
CA ALA A 412 11.03 17.56 22.97
C ALA A 412 10.78 19.05 22.69
N CYS A 413 10.25 19.40 21.52
CA CYS A 413 9.95 20.79 21.15
C CYS A 413 8.97 21.47 22.12
N PHE A 414 8.16 20.68 22.84
CA PHE A 414 7.17 21.17 23.79
C PHE A 414 7.64 21.11 25.26
N ALA A 415 8.79 20.49 25.54
CA ALA A 415 9.34 20.28 26.87
C ALA A 415 10.36 21.35 27.34
N LEU A 416 10.69 22.34 26.49
CA LEU A 416 11.62 23.42 26.87
C LEU A 416 11.10 24.28 28.03
N GLN A 417 12.04 24.86 28.78
CA GLN A 417 11.76 25.49 30.08
C GLN A 417 11.38 26.97 29.98
N THR A 418 11.97 27.69 29.02
CA THR A 418 11.80 29.14 28.83
C THR A 418 10.84 29.45 27.69
N ALA A 419 10.15 30.60 27.78
CA ALA A 419 9.12 30.96 26.80
C ALA A 419 9.67 31.19 25.39
N LYS A 420 10.85 31.82 25.25
CA LYS A 420 11.44 32.08 23.93
C LYS A 420 12.00 30.81 23.30
N ALA A 421 12.72 29.98 24.06
CA ALA A 421 13.19 28.70 23.54
C ALA A 421 12.01 27.81 23.12
N LYS A 422 10.98 27.68 23.97
CA LYS A 422 9.76 26.95 23.62
C LYS A 422 9.08 27.51 22.36
N ALA A 423 9.05 28.83 22.18
CA ALA A 423 8.51 29.43 20.96
C ALA A 423 9.31 29.04 19.70
N VAL A 424 10.65 29.07 19.75
CA VAL A 424 11.52 28.67 18.63
C VAL A 424 11.21 27.23 18.22
N PHE A 425 11.26 26.31 19.16
CA PHE A 425 11.09 24.89 18.83
C PHE A 425 9.65 24.56 18.44
N LYS A 426 8.63 25.17 19.06
CA LYS A 426 7.25 25.02 18.60
C LYS A 426 7.05 25.52 17.16
N ALA A 427 7.67 26.65 16.79
CA ALA A 427 7.59 27.18 15.43
C ALA A 427 8.31 26.29 14.40
N ASN A 428 9.31 25.50 14.82
CA ASN A 428 10.12 24.66 13.95
C ASN A 428 9.86 23.15 14.12
N ALA A 429 8.81 22.76 14.86
CA ALA A 429 8.57 21.37 15.25
C ALA A 429 8.46 20.43 14.05
N THR A 430 7.77 20.86 12.98
CA THR A 430 7.60 20.10 11.73
C THR A 430 8.80 20.16 10.78
N ALA A 431 9.80 21.02 11.08
CA ALA A 431 11.09 21.00 10.40
C ALA A 431 12.10 20.13 11.14
N ILE A 432 11.96 19.98 12.46
CA ILE A 432 12.82 19.15 13.30
C ILE A 432 12.39 17.68 13.23
N GLY A 433 11.11 17.40 13.45
CA GLY A 433 10.50 16.08 13.28
C GLY A 433 9.35 16.11 12.28
N VAL A 434 8.56 15.05 12.26
CA VAL A 434 7.35 14.92 11.47
C VAL A 434 6.12 15.02 12.39
N SER A 435 4.97 15.48 11.88
CA SER A 435 3.77 15.67 12.69
C SER A 435 3.22 14.34 13.22
N ASP A 436 2.48 14.36 14.33
CA ASP A 436 1.80 13.17 14.87
C ASP A 436 0.91 12.54 13.78
N GLU A 437 0.18 13.36 13.01
CA GLU A 437 -0.66 12.92 11.90
C GLU A 437 0.14 12.27 10.76
N ASP A 438 1.30 12.82 10.39
CA ASP A 438 2.15 12.27 9.33
C ASP A 438 2.92 11.02 9.78
N ILE A 439 3.24 10.89 11.07
CA ILE A 439 3.82 9.68 11.67
C ILE A 439 2.81 8.54 11.61
N THR A 440 1.59 8.76 12.13
CA THR A 440 0.49 7.79 12.08
C THR A 440 0.08 7.48 10.64
N ALA A 441 0.06 8.46 9.75
CA ALA A 441 -0.26 8.27 8.33
C ALA A 441 0.92 7.74 7.49
N GLY A 442 2.10 7.52 8.07
CA GLY A 442 3.29 7.03 7.36
C GLY A 442 3.86 7.97 6.28
N ASN A 443 3.54 9.27 6.33
CA ASN A 443 3.99 10.31 5.41
C ASN A 443 5.43 10.78 5.70
N LEU A 444 6.39 9.86 5.71
CA LEU A 444 7.74 10.11 6.19
C LEU A 444 8.75 10.31 5.03
N PRO A 445 9.57 11.39 5.00
CA PRO A 445 10.55 11.71 3.94
C PRO A 445 11.50 10.55 3.58
N GLY A 446 11.61 10.16 2.30
CA GLY A 446 12.42 8.98 1.89
C GLY A 446 13.89 9.28 1.59
N ALA A 447 14.77 8.29 1.77
CA ALA A 447 16.22 8.37 1.45
C ALA A 447 16.53 8.73 -0.03
N THR A 448 15.58 8.49 -0.94
CA THR A 448 15.70 8.81 -2.37
C THR A 448 15.31 10.26 -2.70
N GLN A 449 14.84 11.03 -1.71
CA GLN A 449 14.36 12.41 -1.87
C GLN A 449 15.41 13.44 -1.43
N THR A 450 16.71 13.18 -1.63
CA THR A 450 17.80 14.09 -1.19
C THR A 450 17.76 15.49 -1.82
N SER A 451 17.02 15.66 -2.92
CA SER A 451 16.72 16.97 -3.54
C SER A 451 15.66 17.78 -2.80
N LYS A 452 14.85 17.16 -1.94
CA LYS A 452 13.82 17.81 -1.10
C LYS A 452 14.35 18.05 0.32
N PHE A 453 13.64 18.88 1.08
CA PHE A 453 13.93 19.08 2.50
C PHE A 453 13.61 17.81 3.29
N ILE A 454 14.53 17.41 4.16
CA ILE A 454 14.37 16.29 5.10
C ILE A 454 14.24 16.88 6.50
N ALA A 455 13.30 16.36 7.30
CA ALA A 455 13.16 16.74 8.70
C ALA A 455 14.50 16.51 9.41
N LEU A 456 14.92 17.47 10.24
CA LEU A 456 16.30 17.54 10.72
C LEU A 456 16.73 16.32 11.54
N ALA A 457 15.80 15.68 12.27
CA ALA A 457 16.06 14.47 13.04
C ALA A 457 16.43 13.24 12.18
N ASP A 458 16.21 13.29 10.86
CA ASP A 458 16.55 12.21 9.92
C ASP A 458 17.74 12.55 9.01
N VAL A 459 18.22 13.79 9.07
CA VAL A 459 19.34 14.23 8.24
C VAL A 459 20.60 13.39 8.48
N PRO A 460 20.96 13.01 9.73
CA PRO A 460 22.14 12.16 9.94
C PRO A 460 22.07 10.84 9.18
N ASP A 461 20.94 10.14 9.24
CA ASP A 461 20.78 8.84 8.58
C ASP A 461 20.55 8.95 7.06
N LEU A 462 19.65 9.83 6.63
CA LEU A 462 19.21 9.91 5.23
C LEU A 462 20.14 10.74 4.36
N VAL A 463 20.89 11.68 4.95
CA VAL A 463 21.76 12.60 4.21
C VAL A 463 23.22 12.40 4.60
N TRP A 464 23.57 12.52 5.87
CA TRP A 464 24.99 12.55 6.28
C TRP A 464 25.67 11.20 6.22
N ARG A 465 24.98 10.10 6.52
CA ARG A 465 25.57 8.75 6.44
C ARG A 465 26.11 8.42 5.05
N SER A 466 25.48 8.95 3.99
CA SER A 466 25.91 8.78 2.59
C SER A 466 26.82 9.92 2.08
N THR A 467 26.54 11.17 2.46
CA THR A 467 27.29 12.34 1.97
C THR A 467 28.53 12.70 2.81
N ARG A 468 28.60 12.18 4.04
CA ARG A 468 29.64 12.38 5.05
C ARG A 468 30.02 11.03 5.65
N GLY A 469 30.84 10.24 4.96
CA GLY A 469 31.16 8.86 5.36
C GLY A 469 31.71 8.66 6.78
N LYS A 470 32.21 9.72 7.44
CA LYS A 470 32.64 9.70 8.84
C LYS A 470 31.48 9.61 9.83
N ASP A 471 30.28 10.02 9.43
CA ASP A 471 29.12 10.12 10.33
C ASP A 471 28.66 8.77 10.87
N LYS A 472 28.93 7.67 10.15
CA LYS A 472 28.54 6.31 10.56
C LYS A 472 28.98 5.95 11.99
N ALA A 473 30.14 6.41 12.44
CA ALA A 473 30.66 6.14 13.78
C ALA A 473 29.92 6.91 14.88
N ASN A 474 29.13 7.93 14.54
CA ASN A 474 28.49 8.81 15.51
C ASN A 474 27.12 8.34 15.97
N HIS A 475 26.58 7.27 15.37
CA HIS A 475 25.22 6.78 15.61
C HIS A 475 25.14 5.80 16.77
N PHE A 476 26.28 5.39 17.34
CA PHE A 476 26.31 4.37 18.39
C PHE A 476 27.52 4.56 19.32
N ALA A 477 27.54 3.79 20.41
CA ALA A 477 28.68 3.57 21.28
C ALA A 477 28.55 2.19 21.95
N ASP A 478 29.58 1.35 21.87
CA ASP A 478 29.57 0.00 22.46
C ASP A 478 29.86 0.09 23.97
N MET A 479 28.91 0.62 24.73
CA MET A 479 29.13 1.12 26.09
C MET A 479 29.26 0.02 27.15
N ASP A 480 28.83 -1.19 26.81
CA ASP A 480 28.80 -2.38 27.66
C ASP A 480 29.88 -3.42 27.31
N GLU A 481 30.66 -3.21 26.25
CA GLU A 481 31.75 -4.13 25.89
C GLU A 481 32.89 -4.03 26.93
N PRO A 482 33.46 -5.14 27.42
CA PRO A 482 34.61 -5.09 28.33
C PRO A 482 35.92 -4.74 27.60
N GLY A 483 36.61 -3.68 28.04
CA GLY A 483 37.93 -3.31 27.52
C GLY A 483 39.03 -4.30 27.94
N ARG A 484 40.08 -4.45 27.13
CA ARG A 484 41.17 -5.42 27.41
C ARG A 484 42.46 -4.75 27.88
N GLY A 485 43.37 -5.57 28.41
CA GLY A 485 44.70 -5.12 28.83
C GLY A 485 44.74 -4.38 30.17
N PRO A 486 45.94 -3.99 30.63
CA PRO A 486 46.16 -3.45 31.98
C PRO A 486 45.57 -2.05 32.20
N THR A 487 45.34 -1.29 31.13
CA THR A 487 44.75 0.06 31.18
C THR A 487 43.26 0.00 31.54
N PHE A 488 42.51 -0.90 30.88
CA PHE A 488 41.05 -0.94 31.01
C PHE A 488 40.56 -2.01 32.00
N GLN A 489 41.33 -3.09 32.21
CA GLN A 489 41.09 -4.09 33.27
C GLN A 489 39.67 -4.71 33.23
N GLY A 490 39.13 -4.97 32.03
CA GLY A 490 37.78 -5.51 31.87
C GLY A 490 36.65 -4.51 32.15
N ARG A 491 36.96 -3.24 32.44
CA ARG A 491 35.94 -2.22 32.65
C ARG A 491 35.29 -1.84 31.33
N THR A 492 33.99 -1.57 31.36
CA THR A 492 33.22 -1.06 30.21
C THR A 492 33.32 0.45 30.09
N LEU A 493 32.94 1.04 28.95
CA LEU A 493 32.93 2.50 28.79
C LEU A 493 31.98 3.20 29.78
N ILE A 494 30.86 2.56 30.17
CA ILE A 494 29.98 3.07 31.24
C ILE A 494 30.71 3.16 32.58
N GLN A 495 31.43 2.11 32.95
CA GLN A 495 32.16 2.08 34.22
C GLN A 495 33.30 3.09 34.20
N LEU A 496 34.04 3.17 33.09
CA LEU A 496 35.11 4.15 32.91
C LEU A 496 34.57 5.58 33.04
N TRP A 497 33.48 5.92 32.33
CA TRP A 497 32.90 7.27 32.38
C TRP A 497 32.51 7.74 33.79
N GLN A 498 32.06 6.80 34.62
CA GLN A 498 31.66 7.07 36.00
C GLN A 498 32.85 7.18 36.96
N GLN A 499 33.84 6.31 36.79
CA GLN A 499 34.90 6.09 37.79
C GLN A 499 36.19 6.84 37.46
N ASP A 500 36.40 7.22 36.20
CA ASP A 500 37.62 7.84 35.73
C ASP A 500 37.30 9.06 34.85
N SER A 501 37.52 10.26 35.38
CA SER A 501 37.33 11.49 34.61
C SER A 501 38.23 11.60 33.38
N ALA A 502 39.39 10.93 33.38
CA ALA A 502 40.29 10.92 32.23
C ALA A 502 39.70 10.12 31.05
N SER A 503 38.76 9.21 31.30
CA SER A 503 38.09 8.45 30.24
C SER A 503 37.08 9.28 29.44
N ARG A 504 36.80 10.52 29.86
CA ARG A 504 35.89 11.44 29.16
C ARG A 504 36.61 12.16 28.02
N ASP A 505 37.46 11.43 27.31
CA ASP A 505 38.31 11.90 26.20
C ASP A 505 38.13 10.97 24.99
N PRO A 506 37.83 11.50 23.78
CA PRO A 506 37.72 10.69 22.57
C PRO A 506 38.94 9.81 22.28
N GLN A 507 40.14 10.28 22.63
CA GLN A 507 41.39 9.55 22.40
C GLN A 507 41.49 8.32 23.32
N VAL A 508 40.97 8.41 24.54
CA VAL A 508 40.89 7.25 25.44
C VAL A 508 39.89 6.22 24.92
N TRP A 509 38.79 6.66 24.30
CA TRP A 509 37.83 5.74 23.66
C TRP A 509 38.42 5.07 22.41
N ASP A 510 39.21 5.80 21.61
CA ASP A 510 39.90 5.21 20.47
C ASP A 510 40.92 4.12 20.90
N GLN A 511 41.62 4.37 22.01
CA GLN A 511 42.48 3.37 22.65
C GLN A 511 41.68 2.20 23.23
N PHE A 512 40.50 2.47 23.81
CA PHE A 512 39.60 1.45 24.34
C PHE A 512 39.19 0.46 23.25
N TYR A 513 38.68 0.95 22.13
CA TYR A 513 38.31 0.10 20.99
C TYR A 513 39.51 -0.67 20.43
N SER A 514 40.69 -0.03 20.37
CA SER A 514 41.93 -0.69 19.96
C SER A 514 42.36 -1.81 20.92
N SER A 515 42.03 -1.70 22.21
CA SER A 515 42.32 -2.75 23.19
C SER A 515 41.50 -4.01 22.95
N ILE A 516 40.25 -3.84 22.49
CA ILE A 516 39.33 -4.94 22.23
C ILE A 516 39.71 -5.66 20.94
N ASP A 517 39.82 -4.89 19.85
CA ASP A 517 40.26 -5.35 18.54
C ASP A 517 41.14 -4.28 17.88
N PRO A 518 42.47 -4.50 17.80
CA PRO A 518 43.39 -3.60 17.14
C PRO A 518 43.08 -3.35 15.66
N ALA A 519 42.36 -4.27 15.00
CA ALA A 519 41.96 -4.16 13.60
C ALA A 519 40.59 -3.47 13.39
N ARG A 520 39.88 -3.11 14.47
CA ARG A 520 38.56 -2.47 14.41
C ARG A 520 38.67 -1.14 13.64
N LYS A 521 37.93 -1.03 12.54
CA LYS A 521 37.99 0.13 11.63
C LYS A 521 37.45 1.39 12.32
N PRO A 522 37.91 2.61 11.97
CA PRO A 522 37.40 3.85 12.56
C PRO A 522 35.88 4.02 12.49
N ALA A 523 35.25 3.58 11.39
CA ALA A 523 33.80 3.63 11.21
C ALA A 523 33.00 2.65 12.11
N GLN A 524 33.70 1.78 12.85
CA GLN A 524 33.15 0.80 13.80
C GLN A 524 33.51 1.17 15.25
N ARG A 525 34.03 2.38 15.50
CA ARG A 525 34.39 2.87 16.84
C ARG A 525 33.39 3.94 17.25
N GLY A 526 32.39 3.56 18.03
CA GLY A 526 31.24 4.41 18.34
C GLY A 526 31.61 5.68 19.13
N ALA A 527 31.10 6.83 18.68
CA ALA A 527 31.47 8.18 19.12
C ALA A 527 30.29 9.05 19.57
N LEU A 528 29.08 8.48 19.68
CA LEU A 528 27.83 9.23 19.85
C LEU A 528 27.88 10.32 20.94
N PRO A 529 28.36 10.08 22.18
CA PRO A 529 28.38 11.13 23.19
C PRO A 529 29.21 12.36 22.83
N PHE A 530 30.34 12.15 22.13
CA PHE A 530 31.18 13.25 21.68
C PHE A 530 30.57 13.97 20.49
N ARG A 531 29.81 13.27 19.62
CA ARG A 531 29.03 13.92 18.57
C ARG A 531 27.99 14.89 19.14
N VAL A 532 27.30 14.49 20.21
CA VAL A 532 26.37 15.37 20.93
C VAL A 532 27.10 16.59 21.49
N ALA A 533 28.33 16.44 22.01
CA ALA A 533 29.15 17.56 22.45
C ALA A 533 29.52 18.52 21.30
N GLU A 534 29.96 18.02 20.15
CA GLU A 534 30.26 18.85 18.97
C GLU A 534 29.05 19.69 18.54
N LEU A 535 27.88 19.05 18.42
CA LEU A 535 26.64 19.73 18.01
C LEU A 535 26.15 20.72 19.04
N TYR A 536 26.27 20.40 20.34
CA TYR A 536 25.99 21.35 21.42
C TYR A 536 26.86 22.61 21.29
N LYS A 537 28.16 22.45 21.00
CA LYS A 537 29.08 23.58 20.78
C LYS A 537 28.63 24.44 19.60
N VAL A 538 28.26 23.83 18.47
CA VAL A 538 27.71 24.53 17.30
C VAL A 538 26.46 25.33 17.68
N MET A 539 25.55 24.73 18.46
CA MET A 539 24.34 25.41 18.95
C MET A 539 24.69 26.64 19.81
N VAL A 540 25.59 26.50 20.80
CA VAL A 540 26.00 27.62 21.66
C VAL A 540 26.58 28.77 20.83
N GLN A 541 27.48 28.46 19.89
CA GLN A 541 28.09 29.43 19.01
C GLN A 541 27.05 30.14 18.13
N ALA A 542 26.12 29.39 17.53
CA ALA A 542 25.06 29.95 16.69
C ALA A 542 24.13 30.89 17.47
N ALA A 543 23.71 30.50 18.68
CA ALA A 543 22.87 31.35 19.53
C ALA A 543 23.62 32.63 19.96
N ALA A 544 24.90 32.53 20.31
CA ALA A 544 25.75 33.67 20.66
C ALA A 544 25.93 34.63 19.47
N ALA A 545 26.11 34.08 18.26
CA ALA A 545 26.26 34.82 17.01
C ALA A 545 24.93 35.33 16.41
N LYS A 546 23.80 35.13 17.11
CA LYS A 546 22.44 35.50 16.64
C LYS A 546 22.00 34.80 15.34
N GLN A 547 22.54 33.61 15.08
CA GLN A 547 22.22 32.77 13.92
C GLN A 547 21.17 31.72 14.29
N LEU A 548 19.89 32.12 14.27
CA LEU A 548 18.79 31.24 14.69
C LEU A 548 18.63 30.01 13.78
N ASP A 549 18.89 30.16 12.49
CA ASP A 549 18.83 29.07 11.51
C ASP A 549 19.89 28.00 11.76
N ALA A 550 21.14 28.40 12.01
CA ALA A 550 22.21 27.48 12.40
C ALA A 550 21.92 26.80 13.75
N TYR A 551 21.37 27.54 14.72
CA TYR A 551 20.95 26.97 16.00
C TYR A 551 19.87 25.90 15.82
N VAL A 552 18.80 26.20 15.08
CA VAL A 552 17.70 25.25 14.81
C VAL A 552 18.19 24.04 14.01
N CYS A 553 19.03 24.27 12.99
CA CYS A 553 19.58 23.17 12.19
C CYS A 553 20.43 22.22 13.04
N ALA A 554 21.36 22.75 13.85
CA ALA A 554 22.20 21.95 14.73
C ALA A 554 21.38 21.24 15.82
N ALA A 555 20.36 21.91 16.38
CA ALA A 555 19.45 21.31 17.35
C ALA A 555 18.65 20.14 16.77
N GLY A 556 18.13 20.31 15.56
CA GLY A 556 17.32 19.29 14.90
C GLY A 556 18.13 18.05 14.52
N VAL A 557 19.35 18.21 13.99
CA VAL A 557 20.23 17.05 13.72
C VAL A 557 20.73 16.38 15.00
N LEU A 558 20.91 17.14 16.10
CA LEU A 558 21.25 16.59 17.42
C LEU A 558 20.14 15.67 17.95
N ALA A 559 18.87 15.91 17.58
CA ALA A 559 17.75 15.07 17.99
C ALA A 559 17.94 13.59 17.60
N HIS A 560 18.53 13.34 16.44
CA HIS A 560 18.83 12.00 15.94
C HIS A 560 19.70 11.21 16.92
N TYR A 561 20.88 11.75 17.25
CA TYR A 561 21.86 11.08 18.12
C TYR A 561 21.35 10.90 19.56
N ILE A 562 20.48 11.78 20.05
CA ILE A 562 19.80 11.54 21.34
C ILE A 562 18.71 10.46 21.20
N GLY A 563 18.05 10.37 20.04
CA GLY A 563 17.18 9.26 19.70
C GLY A 563 17.93 7.92 19.71
N ASP A 564 19.09 7.84 19.05
CA ASP A 564 19.97 6.65 19.08
C ASP A 564 20.35 6.26 20.52
N ALA A 565 20.62 7.23 21.40
CA ALA A 565 20.93 6.96 22.80
C ALA A 565 19.77 6.36 23.62
N CYS A 566 18.53 6.44 23.11
CA CYS A 566 17.35 5.79 23.70
C CYS A 566 17.19 4.33 23.28
N GLN A 567 18.07 3.87 22.39
CA GLN A 567 18.05 2.56 21.81
C GLN A 567 19.13 1.68 22.45
N PRO A 568 18.77 0.56 23.10
CA PRO A 568 19.72 -0.25 23.87
C PRO A 568 20.84 -0.92 23.04
N LEU A 569 20.55 -1.42 21.84
CA LEU A 569 21.51 -1.97 20.87
C LEU A 569 22.44 -0.92 20.22
N HIS A 570 22.09 0.37 20.14
CA HIS A 570 23.04 1.45 19.77
C HIS A 570 24.00 1.80 20.91
N VAL A 571 23.70 1.33 22.12
CA VAL A 571 24.50 1.51 23.33
C VAL A 571 25.32 0.25 23.63
N SER A 572 25.24 -0.78 22.79
CA SER A 572 25.76 -2.11 23.07
C SER A 572 26.60 -2.66 21.92
N HIS A 573 27.62 -3.46 22.26
CA HIS A 573 28.32 -4.29 21.29
C HIS A 573 27.41 -5.33 20.61
N LEU A 574 26.23 -5.62 21.20
CA LEU A 574 25.20 -6.50 20.66
C LEU A 574 24.34 -5.82 19.58
N HIS A 575 24.88 -4.78 18.93
CA HIS A 575 24.20 -4.01 17.89
C HIS A 575 23.57 -4.88 16.80
N HIS A 576 24.23 -5.97 16.39
CA HIS A 576 23.72 -6.94 15.41
C HIS A 576 23.37 -8.30 16.03
N GLY A 577 23.22 -8.35 17.37
CA GLY A 577 23.08 -9.59 18.11
C GLY A 577 24.39 -10.27 18.46
N GLN A 578 24.33 -11.57 18.76
CA GLN A 578 25.52 -12.36 19.08
C GLN A 578 26.37 -12.55 17.83
N ALA A 579 27.68 -12.32 17.94
CA ALA A 579 28.58 -12.29 16.78
C ALA A 579 28.69 -13.62 16.02
N ASP A 580 28.30 -14.73 16.65
CA ASP A 580 28.30 -16.10 16.12
C ASP A 580 26.90 -16.64 15.77
N ASP A 581 25.85 -15.82 15.87
CA ASP A 581 24.47 -16.20 15.58
C ASP A 581 23.85 -15.34 14.47
N ALA A 582 23.86 -15.87 13.24
CA ALA A 582 23.31 -15.17 12.08
C ALA A 582 21.77 -14.99 12.13
N ASP A 583 21.06 -15.72 13.01
CA ASP A 583 19.62 -15.54 13.19
C ASP A 583 19.29 -14.25 13.98
N ASP A 584 20.28 -13.71 14.70
CA ASP A 584 20.17 -12.45 15.44
C ASP A 584 20.49 -11.20 14.58
N ASP A 585 21.03 -11.34 13.37
CA ASP A 585 21.49 -10.21 12.52
C ASP A 585 20.41 -9.12 12.28
N LYS A 586 19.13 -9.47 12.41
CA LYS A 586 17.98 -8.59 12.21
C LYS A 586 17.36 -8.07 13.51
N VAL A 587 17.85 -8.47 14.69
CA VAL A 587 17.33 -8.01 15.99
C VAL A 587 17.34 -6.50 16.13
N HIS A 588 18.38 -5.88 15.55
CA HIS A 588 18.43 -4.46 15.31
C HIS A 588 17.19 -4.12 14.50
N ALA A 589 17.18 -4.26 13.16
CA ALA A 589 16.07 -3.88 12.28
C ALA A 589 14.66 -4.06 12.89
N VAL A 590 14.35 -5.23 13.45
CA VAL A 590 13.02 -5.51 14.02
C VAL A 590 12.64 -4.64 15.23
N TYR A 591 13.56 -4.28 16.13
CA TYR A 591 13.22 -3.57 17.37
C TYR A 591 12.87 -2.06 17.17
N GLU A 592 13.28 -1.34 16.10
CA GLU A 592 12.87 0.08 15.85
C GLU A 592 11.88 0.03 14.75
N ASP A 593 12.20 -0.67 13.67
CA ASP A 593 11.40 -0.52 12.48
C ASP A 593 10.12 -1.27 12.70
N ASP A 594 10.21 -2.59 12.69
CA ASP A 594 9.01 -3.40 12.60
C ASP A 594 8.18 -3.27 13.88
N MET A 595 8.82 -3.22 15.05
CA MET A 595 8.14 -3.07 16.35
C MET A 595 7.51 -1.68 16.55
N LEU A 596 8.24 -0.58 16.32
CA LEU A 596 7.68 0.75 16.58
C LEU A 596 6.72 1.20 15.48
N ASN A 597 6.97 0.85 14.22
CA ASN A 597 6.03 1.16 13.14
C ASN A 597 4.69 0.45 13.35
N GLN A 598 4.70 -0.79 13.85
CA GLN A 598 3.47 -1.50 14.19
C GLN A 598 2.70 -0.82 15.33
N ALA A 599 3.39 -0.20 16.28
CA ALA A 599 2.80 0.42 17.46
C ALA A 599 2.78 1.96 17.42
N ALA A 600 2.85 2.57 16.23
CA ALA A 600 3.09 4.01 16.06
C ALA A 600 2.09 4.88 16.84
N ASP A 601 0.81 4.54 16.81
CA ASP A 601 -0.24 5.28 17.53
C ASP A 601 -0.06 5.22 19.06
N GLU A 602 0.27 4.05 19.59
CA GLU A 602 0.53 3.85 21.02
C GLU A 602 1.78 4.62 21.46
N VAL A 603 2.85 4.56 20.65
CA VAL A 603 4.10 5.29 20.88
C VAL A 603 3.83 6.79 20.93
N VAL A 604 3.13 7.34 19.92
CA VAL A 604 2.89 8.78 19.80
C VAL A 604 2.14 9.32 21.02
N VAL A 605 1.05 8.65 21.39
CA VAL A 605 0.23 9.06 22.54
C VAL A 605 0.99 8.84 23.85
N GLY A 606 1.59 7.67 24.02
CA GLY A 606 2.23 7.24 25.27
C GLY A 606 3.47 8.05 25.62
N VAL A 607 4.30 8.42 24.64
CA VAL A 607 5.49 9.26 24.85
C VAL A 607 5.07 10.69 25.19
N LYS A 608 4.11 11.27 24.45
CA LYS A 608 3.62 12.63 24.70
C LYS A 608 3.06 12.80 26.11
N GLN A 609 2.28 11.83 26.58
CA GLN A 609 1.76 11.81 27.96
C GLN A 609 2.90 11.78 28.99
N ARG A 610 3.88 10.87 28.83
CA ARG A 610 5.03 10.75 29.72
C ARG A 610 5.89 12.01 29.75
N VAL A 611 6.16 12.61 28.59
CA VAL A 611 6.92 13.87 28.48
C VAL A 611 6.15 15.01 29.16
N GLY A 612 4.83 15.08 29.00
CA GLY A 612 3.99 16.07 29.66
C GLY A 612 3.97 15.95 31.19
N ALA A 613 4.12 14.72 31.72
CA ALA A 613 4.17 14.44 33.14
C ALA A 613 5.59 14.56 33.75
N ALA A 614 6.64 14.57 32.92
CA ALA A 614 8.01 14.54 33.39
C ALA A 614 8.43 15.84 34.09
N ALA A 615 9.22 15.70 35.16
CA ALA A 615 9.82 16.83 35.85
C ALA A 615 10.92 17.49 34.99
N LYS A 616 11.02 18.82 35.06
CA LYS A 616 12.09 19.58 34.41
C LYS A 616 13.44 19.22 35.02
N ARG A 617 14.45 18.99 34.19
CA ARG A 617 15.82 18.70 34.63
C ARG A 617 16.65 19.98 34.82
N PRO A 618 17.65 19.96 35.72
CA PRO A 618 18.61 21.06 35.84
C PRO A 618 19.33 21.32 34.51
N LEU A 619 19.50 22.60 34.19
CA LEU A 619 20.29 23.02 33.03
C LEU A 619 21.78 22.99 33.37
N PHE A 620 22.61 22.70 32.37
CA PHE A 620 24.07 22.62 32.51
C PHE A 620 24.77 23.58 31.55
N LYS A 621 26.11 23.57 31.55
CA LYS A 621 26.96 24.39 30.69
C LYS A 621 28.12 23.54 30.15
N GLY A 622 28.50 23.78 28.90
CA GLY A 622 29.66 23.18 28.23
C GLY A 622 29.34 21.88 27.51
N SER A 623 30.04 21.66 26.40
CA SER A 623 29.84 20.52 25.49
C SER A 623 30.02 19.17 26.17
N MET A 624 31.00 19.04 27.06
CA MET A 624 31.24 17.79 27.80
C MET A 624 30.14 17.48 28.84
N ALA A 625 29.42 18.50 29.32
CA ALA A 625 28.22 18.26 30.13
C ALA A 625 27.05 17.74 29.27
N ALA A 626 27.00 18.10 27.99
CA ALA A 626 26.06 17.49 27.04
C ALA A 626 26.40 16.02 26.75
N ALA A 627 27.70 15.71 26.59
CA ALA A 627 28.18 14.33 26.51
C ALA A 627 27.81 13.53 27.77
N ASP A 628 28.01 14.11 28.96
CA ASP A 628 27.62 13.46 30.21
C ASP A 628 26.11 13.22 30.28
N ALA A 629 25.29 14.20 29.90
CA ALA A 629 23.83 14.06 29.89
C ALA A 629 23.36 12.89 28.99
N VAL A 630 23.98 12.71 27.82
CA VAL A 630 23.63 11.59 26.92
C VAL A 630 24.20 10.26 27.40
N VAL A 631 25.40 10.21 28.02
CA VAL A 631 25.90 8.97 28.66
C VAL A 631 25.00 8.54 29.82
N GLN A 632 24.50 9.49 30.63
CA GLN A 632 23.54 9.18 31.67
C GLN A 632 22.21 8.65 31.09
N LEU A 633 21.77 9.16 29.93
CA LEU A 633 20.61 8.61 29.20
C LEU A 633 20.90 7.19 28.73
N MET A 634 22.01 6.96 28.02
CA MET A 634 22.45 5.64 27.56
C MET A 634 22.50 4.61 28.68
N ARG A 635 23.03 4.99 29.85
CA ARG A 635 23.04 4.12 31.03
C ARG A 635 21.62 3.72 31.45
N ARG A 636 20.71 4.70 31.60
CA ARG A 636 19.31 4.42 31.93
C ARG A 636 18.61 3.61 30.83
N THR A 637 19.00 3.78 29.57
CA THR A 637 18.52 2.98 28.45
C THR A 637 18.82 1.50 28.65
N ILE A 638 20.08 1.13 28.82
CA ILE A 638 20.45 -0.28 28.97
C ILE A 638 20.07 -0.86 30.34
N GLU A 639 19.93 -0.03 31.38
CA GLU A 639 19.44 -0.47 32.70
C GLU A 639 17.96 -0.91 32.66
N GLU A 640 17.12 -0.24 31.85
CA GLU A 640 15.69 -0.57 31.76
C GLU A 640 15.37 -1.52 30.60
N LEU A 641 16.17 -1.49 29.55
CA LEU A 641 16.09 -2.38 28.39
C LEU A 641 17.46 -3.05 28.18
N PRO A 642 17.84 -4.04 29.00
CA PRO A 642 19.09 -4.76 28.82
C PRO A 642 19.19 -5.35 27.40
N PRO A 643 20.28 -5.10 26.65
CA PRO A 643 20.46 -5.62 25.29
C PRO A 643 20.27 -7.14 25.19
N GLU A 644 20.72 -7.89 26.20
CA GLU A 644 20.55 -9.34 26.28
C GLU A 644 19.08 -9.75 26.44
N GLU A 645 18.27 -8.97 27.17
CA GLU A 645 16.83 -9.19 27.29
C GLU A 645 16.14 -8.89 25.96
N VAL A 646 16.53 -7.80 25.27
CA VAL A 646 15.98 -7.47 23.94
C VAL A 646 16.24 -8.62 22.95
N LEU A 647 17.44 -9.18 22.95
CA LEU A 647 17.79 -10.37 22.17
C LEU A 647 16.99 -11.60 22.58
N GLU A 648 16.86 -11.86 23.89
CA GLU A 648 16.08 -12.99 24.39
C GLU A 648 14.63 -12.90 23.90
N VAL A 649 14.00 -11.73 24.06
CA VAL A 649 12.62 -11.50 23.60
C VAL A 649 12.51 -11.63 22.09
N TYR A 650 13.47 -11.09 21.33
CA TYR A 650 13.52 -11.22 19.87
C TYR A 650 13.54 -12.69 19.43
N ARG A 651 14.30 -13.55 20.12
CA ARG A 651 14.40 -15.00 19.83
C ARG A 651 13.19 -15.82 20.26
N ARG A 652 12.28 -15.29 21.10
CA ARG A 652 11.10 -16.06 21.57
C ARG A 652 10.13 -16.40 20.44
N VAL A 653 10.00 -15.52 19.45
CA VAL A 653 9.07 -15.67 18.34
C VAL A 653 9.80 -15.31 17.05
N HIS A 654 9.84 -16.23 16.08
CA HIS A 654 10.42 -15.97 14.77
C HIS A 654 9.32 -15.87 13.70
N GLY A 655 9.44 -14.89 12.81
CA GLY A 655 8.49 -14.70 11.71
C GLY A 655 7.20 -14.00 12.14
N ARG A 656 6.03 -14.56 11.78
CA ARG A 656 4.73 -13.88 11.98
C ARG A 656 4.48 -13.62 13.47
N GLY A 657 4.26 -12.35 13.82
CA GLY A 657 3.96 -11.94 15.20
C GLY A 657 5.18 -11.65 16.08
N GLN A 658 6.40 -11.71 15.53
CA GLN A 658 7.63 -11.38 16.26
C GLN A 658 7.61 -9.95 16.82
N SER A 659 7.35 -8.94 15.98
CA SER A 659 7.26 -7.54 16.40
C SER A 659 6.14 -7.30 17.43
N ALA A 660 4.99 -7.97 17.28
CA ALA A 660 3.90 -7.91 18.25
C ALA A 660 4.29 -8.47 19.62
N ALA A 661 5.02 -9.60 19.64
CA ALA A 661 5.51 -10.21 20.87
C ALA A 661 6.60 -9.35 21.55
N MET A 662 7.48 -8.74 20.76
CA MET A 662 8.46 -7.78 21.26
C MET A 662 7.77 -6.55 21.85
N TRP A 663 6.79 -5.97 21.15
CA TRP A 663 6.03 -4.83 21.66
C TRP A 663 5.32 -5.15 22.96
N ALA A 664 4.67 -6.32 23.06
CA ALA A 664 4.00 -6.74 24.28
C ALA A 664 4.94 -6.87 25.49
N ALA A 665 6.21 -7.24 25.28
CA ALA A 665 7.19 -7.43 26.36
C ALA A 665 8.03 -6.18 26.67
N LEU A 666 8.31 -5.35 25.66
CA LEU A 666 9.28 -4.26 25.74
C LEU A 666 8.61 -2.88 25.61
N GLY A 667 7.45 -2.78 24.97
CA GLY A 667 6.87 -1.51 24.49
C GLY A 667 6.66 -0.44 25.57
N GLU A 668 6.21 -0.81 26.77
CA GLU A 668 6.05 0.15 27.86
C GLU A 668 7.38 0.79 28.28
N ARG A 669 8.42 -0.03 28.44
CA ARG A 669 9.78 0.39 28.79
C ARG A 669 10.43 1.15 27.65
N THR A 670 10.17 0.76 26.40
CA THR A 670 10.59 1.51 25.21
C THR A 670 10.00 2.93 25.21
N MET A 671 8.70 3.09 25.48
CA MET A 671 8.08 4.41 25.61
C MET A 671 8.65 5.23 26.78
N ASN A 672 9.00 4.60 27.90
CA ASN A 672 9.67 5.28 29.01
C ASN A 672 11.03 5.83 28.59
N ARG A 673 11.83 5.08 27.81
CA ARG A 673 13.13 5.55 27.29
C ARG A 673 13.00 6.62 26.23
N MET A 674 12.04 6.51 25.32
CA MET A 674 11.77 7.58 24.36
C MET A 674 11.36 8.90 25.05
N ALA A 675 10.51 8.82 26.09
CA ALA A 675 10.14 10.01 26.87
C ALA A 675 11.31 10.59 27.65
N ASP A 676 12.16 9.76 28.26
CA ASP A 676 13.41 10.17 28.89
C ASP A 676 14.35 10.88 27.88
N GLY A 677 14.47 10.32 26.68
CA GLY A 677 15.15 10.90 25.54
C GLY A 677 14.68 12.30 25.21
N ALA A 678 13.37 12.49 25.05
CA ALA A 678 12.77 13.77 24.72
C ALA A 678 13.01 14.83 25.81
N VAL A 679 12.95 14.44 27.09
CA VAL A 679 13.25 15.32 28.23
C VAL A 679 14.75 15.67 28.27
N THR A 680 15.62 14.70 27.99
CA THR A 680 17.07 14.91 27.86
C THR A 680 17.37 15.89 26.74
N LEU A 681 16.81 15.66 25.55
CA LEU A 681 16.96 16.50 24.36
C LEU A 681 16.52 17.95 24.63
N ALA A 682 15.33 18.13 25.22
CA ALA A 682 14.87 19.46 25.59
C ALA A 682 15.78 20.16 26.60
N THR A 683 16.39 19.41 27.52
CA THR A 683 17.36 19.92 28.50
C THR A 683 18.67 20.33 27.84
N VAL A 684 19.17 19.54 26.88
CA VAL A 684 20.37 19.84 26.09
C VAL A 684 20.15 21.09 25.25
N TRP A 685 19.05 21.17 24.51
CA TRP A 685 18.68 22.35 23.72
C TRP A 685 18.56 23.60 24.59
N GLN A 686 17.84 23.50 25.71
CA GLN A 686 17.63 24.63 26.61
C GLN A 686 18.92 25.09 27.28
N SER A 687 19.85 24.18 27.58
CA SER A 687 21.18 24.49 28.13
C SER A 687 22.02 25.27 27.10
N ALA A 688 22.06 24.80 25.84
CA ALA A 688 22.75 25.50 24.76
C ALA A 688 22.14 26.89 24.48
N TRP A 689 20.81 27.00 24.50
CA TRP A 689 20.11 28.28 24.35
C TRP A 689 20.50 29.27 25.44
N LYS A 690 20.51 28.82 26.70
CA LYS A 690 20.88 29.65 27.85
C LYS A 690 22.34 30.08 27.79
N GLU A 691 23.24 29.14 27.49
CA GLU A 691 24.68 29.39 27.41
C GLU A 691 25.04 30.35 26.26
N GLY A 692 24.43 30.17 25.09
CA GLY A 692 24.56 31.08 23.95
C GLY A 692 23.79 32.39 24.09
N LYS A 693 23.25 32.70 25.29
CA LYS A 693 22.49 33.94 25.59
C LYS A 693 21.27 34.14 24.69
N GLY A 694 20.60 33.06 24.29
CA GLY A 694 19.44 33.11 23.38
C GLY A 694 18.27 33.95 23.92
N GLU A 695 18.06 33.96 25.23
CA GLU A 695 17.04 34.82 25.86
C GLU A 695 17.31 36.31 25.66
N GLN A 696 18.57 36.72 25.59
CA GLN A 696 18.98 38.11 25.39
C GLN A 696 19.11 38.45 23.90
N ASN A 697 19.59 37.49 23.11
CA ASN A 697 19.96 37.69 21.72
C ASN A 697 18.77 37.68 20.75
N PHE A 698 17.65 37.05 21.12
CA PHE A 698 16.47 36.94 20.25
C PHE A 698 15.24 37.58 20.86
N THR A 699 14.42 38.20 20.00
CA THR A 699 13.13 38.79 20.41
C THR A 699 12.04 37.72 20.42
N ALA A 700 10.99 37.92 21.22
CA ALA A 700 9.85 37.00 21.24
C ALA A 700 9.14 36.90 19.88
N ALA A 701 9.19 37.96 19.05
CA ALA A 701 8.64 37.96 17.70
C ALA A 701 9.45 37.03 16.77
N THR A 702 10.78 37.16 16.78
CA THR A 702 11.67 36.30 15.98
C THR A 702 11.53 34.83 16.37
N CYS A 703 11.42 34.54 17.66
CA CYS A 703 11.26 33.16 18.16
C CYS A 703 9.96 32.48 17.71
N LYS A 704 8.92 33.22 17.29
CA LYS A 704 7.63 32.64 16.86
C LYS A 704 7.58 32.34 15.37
N LEU A 705 8.60 32.72 14.61
CA LEU A 705 8.64 32.52 13.16
C LEU A 705 9.40 31.22 12.84
N PRO A 706 8.86 30.35 11.98
CA PRO A 706 9.59 29.18 11.49
C PRO A 706 10.81 29.63 10.67
N VAL A 707 11.92 28.91 10.82
CA VAL A 707 13.07 29.05 9.92
C VAL A 707 12.68 28.43 8.57
N PRO A 708 12.88 29.13 7.44
CA PRO A 708 12.57 28.57 6.13
C PRO A 708 13.35 27.28 5.87
N THR A 709 12.64 26.22 5.47
CA THR A 709 13.22 24.89 5.20
C THR A 709 14.33 24.92 4.16
N ALA A 710 14.26 25.83 3.17
CA ALA A 710 15.33 26.05 2.19
C ALA A 710 16.66 26.48 2.83
N ARG A 711 16.62 27.29 3.91
CA ARG A 711 17.83 27.70 4.65
C ARG A 711 18.39 26.54 5.46
N LEU A 712 17.52 25.79 6.13
CA LEU A 712 17.90 24.59 6.89
C LEU A 712 18.55 23.54 5.98
N LYS A 713 17.94 23.28 4.80
CA LYS A 713 18.52 22.39 3.78
C LYS A 713 19.91 22.84 3.34
N LYS A 714 20.04 24.11 2.98
CA LYS A 714 21.33 24.67 2.59
C LYS A 714 22.40 24.46 3.67
N LEU A 715 22.05 24.60 4.95
CA LEU A 715 22.97 24.37 6.06
C LEU A 715 23.38 22.91 6.16
N TYR A 716 22.45 21.97 6.25
CA TYR A 716 22.84 20.55 6.43
C TYR A 716 23.52 19.94 5.20
N ASP A 717 23.26 20.45 4.00
CA ASP A 717 23.96 20.06 2.76
C ASP A 717 25.40 20.63 2.71
N THR A 718 25.69 21.69 3.47
CA THR A 718 27.02 22.32 3.50
C THR A 718 27.97 21.48 4.34
N LYS A 719 29.00 20.89 3.71
CA LYS A 719 29.96 19.98 4.39
C LYS A 719 30.63 20.59 5.63
N GLY A 720 30.97 21.88 5.60
CA GLY A 720 31.62 22.57 6.72
C GLY A 720 30.66 22.93 7.87
N PHE A 721 29.36 22.74 7.73
CA PHE A 721 28.40 22.92 8.82
C PHE A 721 28.34 21.64 9.66
N ALA A 722 28.73 21.74 10.94
CA ALA A 722 28.74 20.64 11.90
C ALA A 722 29.41 19.37 11.33
N GLU A 723 30.67 19.50 10.90
CA GLU A 723 31.42 18.40 10.29
C GLU A 723 31.50 17.18 11.24
N SER A 724 31.45 15.98 10.67
CA SER A 724 31.49 14.71 11.41
C SER A 724 32.94 14.20 11.44
N HIS A 725 33.42 13.83 12.62
CA HIS A 725 34.78 13.33 12.83
C HIS A 725 34.77 11.87 13.31
N TRP A 726 35.88 11.17 13.13
CA TRP A 726 36.14 9.92 13.88
C TRP A 726 36.77 10.22 15.25
N LEU A 727 36.68 9.29 16.20
CA LEU A 727 37.22 9.49 17.56
C LEU A 727 38.68 9.97 17.57
N HIS A 728 39.55 9.35 16.78
CA HIS A 728 40.97 9.72 16.72
C HIS A 728 41.21 11.14 16.16
N GLU A 729 40.23 11.73 15.47
CA GLU A 729 40.29 13.10 14.96
C GLU A 729 39.71 14.12 15.96
N MET A 730 38.95 13.66 16.95
CA MET A 730 38.37 14.51 18.00
C MET A 730 39.38 14.75 19.13
N THR A 731 39.38 15.96 19.68
CA THR A 731 40.22 16.30 20.84
C THR A 731 39.39 16.97 21.92
N LEU A 732 39.75 16.77 23.18
CA LEU A 732 39.11 17.47 24.30
C LEU A 732 39.13 19.00 24.14
N ALA A 733 40.26 19.55 23.68
CA ALA A 733 40.37 20.99 23.40
C ALA A 733 39.44 21.45 22.26
N GLY A 734 39.18 20.57 21.28
CA GLY A 734 38.20 20.82 20.23
C GLY A 734 36.74 20.79 20.72
N LEU A 735 36.46 20.08 21.81
CA LEU A 735 35.14 19.96 22.42
C LEU A 735 34.86 21.01 23.51
N ALA A 736 35.90 21.49 24.20
CA ALA A 736 35.84 22.63 25.11
C ALA A 736 35.55 23.94 24.35
#